data_AF-A0A8S1S3Q4-F1
#
_entry.id   AF-A0A8S1S3Q4-F1
#
_cell.length_a   1.000
_cell.length_b   1.000
_cell.length_c   1.000
_cell.angle_alpha   90.00
_cell.angle_beta   90.00
_cell.angle_gamma   90.00
#
_symmetry.space_group_name_H-M   'P 1'
#
loop_
_entity.id
_entity.type
_entity.pdbx_description
1 polymer ?
#
loop_
_entity_poly.entity_id
_entity_poly.type
_entity_poly.pdbx_seq_one_letter_code
_entity_poly.pdbx_strand_id
1 'polypeptide(L)'
;MEQNQFFALKIPFIEQTQDKSTTKGDKKGKEGNAILTIIGVIDASGSMSGCWEWLSDFWNQSIPKENLITITFDTRQKISADGVLSKRIKDHGGGGTEIVPAFSTMETELQKVPIQNNITIIFISDGQDNNVRTIDERMKKLSGNTQNRNINFICLGVESGFPTNISMNLRQLYHRGDPQIPAIYLIEHASPQAFFNKFETMKKYFYPSQQLKLDKMINLFPYDEDVTDEVYEGQWVITKKNKLQILQEDKDPIELHPIAESDLLVDDVVDLFRSWVQNLQIRAMSGAQGIKDKAADALAIMERMANRLSDQFNMNVLNFNQAEIVDPTQPFNVRAQRNYVYKYGNKLLFFIEEARQLAKGVDIKQLGDFEAAKKLNIGTITGKHQQKALALKGITVEEFRKMRDEFQDIVINCDFKKENEQGQERSVVSLETQRDIVSNSKLVVEGLKYIKSQYDFAETFPLVGHGLKVKRNDGCFVNPWLVQVENFAQQNKVIDSAYLIKNNFKVELNTGGEKKEEINCILPLFPRSDQDLQPILRSRIIKLLLTFMVQQNVDTFYEETYLALLANALIFVYKQPRTKWQEDTINLIYSTTSIVYKGTEKFENYLKKLLENPTSAYLEKEEQYEDYVATSKPFISLFYLMMTKNIVQDFDSEIEKLILYHFIREQFKHQQQLTYYLKLKLQKQDEESLQTQLKSSFEKHVSIKHFRQSITQEIEQVILSRFENDNTTVDLYEEKVFNRDMKLTLEVIENFYEQFKGVKFDQKKYIHLIYHVIKTPEKDVFTTKVNFGNIKDIQKELLQQNKGDLTKGTQSTKAALEKEYIVWFIKNHMMVKPLTYEELQQECKAKGIDVNTIAYNVKSGLSSNCCMSKQCPFYLVVNGLDYKRHIQTWGRKVPQGFHQYVRAEILKGQTLEQIIQSATQKWKKFPKLYLGNEDVVHQYIKMISESLPQEYQIKNLPNQQLLHHQVKLTFPQKQKVQKYGNKRGQQRGGRRGGQRGRGGPRGRGRGGRGRGQKRGGP
;
A
#
# COMPACT_ATOMS: atom_id res chain seq x y z
N MET A 1 19.68 -35.14 -57.10
CA MET A 1 20.18 -34.26 -56.01
C MET A 1 19.17 -34.09 -54.86
N GLU A 2 18.13 -34.93 -54.74
CA GLU A 2 17.05 -34.78 -53.73
C GLU A 2 17.19 -35.69 -52.47
N GLN A 3 18.33 -36.36 -52.26
CA GLN A 3 18.43 -37.46 -51.30
C GLN A 3 18.55 -37.09 -49.80
N ASN A 4 18.57 -35.80 -49.43
CA ASN A 4 18.74 -35.36 -48.03
C ASN A 4 17.62 -34.45 -47.49
N GLN A 5 16.50 -34.33 -48.21
CA GLN A 5 15.38 -33.51 -47.72
C GLN A 5 14.58 -34.27 -46.66
N PHE A 6 14.48 -33.69 -45.47
CA PHE A 6 13.63 -34.17 -44.40
C PHE A 6 12.32 -33.38 -44.39
N PHE A 7 11.22 -34.05 -44.06
CA PHE A 7 9.89 -33.48 -43.93
C PHE A 7 9.48 -33.58 -42.46
N ALA A 8 9.10 -32.43 -41.88
CA ALA A 8 8.54 -32.39 -40.54
C ALA A 8 7.01 -32.55 -40.63
N LEU A 9 6.45 -33.44 -39.83
CA LEU A 9 5.03 -33.75 -39.79
C LEU A 9 4.57 -33.64 -38.34
N LYS A 10 3.47 -32.92 -38.11
CA LYS A 10 2.82 -32.86 -36.81
C LYS A 10 1.60 -33.77 -36.85
N ILE A 11 1.57 -34.79 -36.00
CA ILE A 11 0.44 -35.72 -35.93
C ILE A 11 -0.75 -34.97 -35.31
N PRO A 12 -1.90 -34.88 -35.99
CA PRO A 12 -3.08 -34.20 -35.46
C PRO A 12 -3.67 -34.96 -34.27
N PHE A 13 -4.41 -34.24 -33.42
CA PHE A 13 -5.33 -34.87 -32.48
C PHE A 13 -6.61 -35.23 -33.25
N ILE A 14 -7.07 -36.47 -33.15
CA ILE A 14 -8.30 -36.94 -33.80
C ILE A 14 -9.44 -36.67 -32.81
N GLU A 15 -10.41 -35.84 -33.22
CA GLU A 15 -11.58 -35.58 -32.39
C GLU A 15 -12.34 -36.88 -32.11
N GLN A 16 -12.35 -37.32 -30.85
CA GLN A 16 -13.31 -38.31 -30.38
C GLN A 16 -14.68 -37.63 -30.35
N THR A 17 -15.60 -38.12 -31.18
CA THR A 17 -17.00 -37.70 -31.17
C THR A 17 -17.58 -38.08 -29.80
N GLN A 18 -17.63 -37.13 -28.87
CA GLN A 18 -18.50 -37.24 -27.71
C GLN A 18 -19.94 -37.21 -28.23
N ASP A 19 -20.49 -38.40 -28.43
CA ASP A 19 -21.88 -38.60 -28.80
C ASP A 19 -22.77 -37.99 -27.71
N LYS A 20 -23.32 -36.80 -27.98
CA LYS A 20 -24.30 -36.10 -27.11
C LYS A 20 -25.67 -36.80 -27.16
N SER A 21 -25.72 -38.11 -26.96
CA SER A 21 -26.95 -38.88 -26.86
C SER A 21 -26.89 -39.89 -25.70
N THR A 22 -27.03 -39.39 -24.47
CA THR A 22 -27.58 -40.20 -23.38
C THR A 22 -28.76 -39.48 -22.74
N THR A 23 -29.84 -39.34 -23.51
CA THR A 23 -31.18 -39.46 -22.94
C THR A 23 -31.37 -40.89 -22.42
N LYS A 24 -31.95 -40.98 -21.24
CA LYS A 24 -32.26 -42.17 -20.44
C LYS A 24 -32.63 -43.42 -21.26
N GLY A 25 -31.99 -44.53 -20.91
CA GLY A 25 -32.54 -45.88 -21.00
C GLY A 25 -32.10 -46.68 -22.22
N ASP A 26 -30.96 -47.37 -22.11
CA ASP A 26 -30.91 -48.79 -22.46
C ASP A 26 -29.59 -49.42 -21.98
N LYS A 27 -29.72 -50.43 -21.11
CA LYS A 27 -28.61 -51.29 -20.67
C LYS A 27 -28.54 -52.48 -21.63
N LYS A 28 -27.75 -52.37 -22.69
CA LYS A 28 -27.12 -53.53 -23.37
C LYS A 28 -25.99 -53.05 -24.28
N GLY A 29 -24.78 -53.52 -23.94
CA GLY A 29 -23.57 -53.63 -24.78
C GLY A 29 -23.26 -52.48 -25.76
N LYS A 30 -22.36 -51.58 -25.36
CA LYS A 30 -21.48 -50.86 -26.29
C LYS A 30 -20.03 -51.16 -25.92
N GLU A 31 -19.43 -52.10 -26.65
CA GLU A 31 -17.98 -52.22 -26.79
C GLU A 31 -17.45 -50.99 -27.53
N GLY A 32 -16.31 -50.42 -27.11
CA GLY A 32 -15.55 -49.51 -27.98
C GLY A 32 -14.86 -48.29 -27.36
N ASN A 33 -15.00 -47.96 -26.07
CA ASN A 33 -14.20 -46.88 -25.46
C ASN A 33 -13.26 -47.43 -24.38
N ALA A 34 -11.95 -47.36 -24.63
CA ALA A 34 -10.92 -47.71 -23.66
C ALA A 34 -11.03 -46.79 -22.44
N ILE A 35 -11.41 -47.37 -21.30
CA ILE A 35 -11.59 -46.64 -20.04
C ILE A 35 -10.20 -46.22 -19.51
N LEU A 36 -10.01 -44.93 -19.20
CA LEU A 36 -8.79 -44.43 -18.55
C LEU A 36 -8.74 -44.91 -17.10
N THR A 37 -7.57 -45.41 -16.67
CA THR A 37 -7.26 -45.74 -15.28
C THR A 37 -6.01 -44.96 -14.84
N ILE A 38 -6.12 -44.21 -13.74
CA ILE A 38 -4.98 -43.45 -13.18
C ILE A 38 -4.53 -44.12 -11.89
N ILE A 39 -3.23 -44.41 -11.79
CA ILE A 39 -2.63 -44.98 -10.59
C ILE A 39 -1.62 -43.99 -10.01
N GLY A 40 -1.95 -43.40 -8.86
CA GLY A 40 -1.04 -42.58 -8.07
C GLY A 40 -0.21 -43.42 -7.12
N VAL A 41 1.11 -43.30 -7.18
CA VAL A 41 2.04 -43.87 -6.21
C VAL A 41 2.73 -42.70 -5.50
N ILE A 42 2.32 -42.41 -4.28
CA ILE A 42 2.58 -41.12 -3.63
C ILE A 42 3.31 -41.32 -2.31
N ASP A 43 4.47 -40.69 -2.19
CA ASP A 43 5.29 -40.71 -0.99
C ASP A 43 4.64 -39.92 0.14
N ALA A 44 4.37 -40.60 1.26
CA ALA A 44 3.82 -40.05 2.49
C ALA A 44 4.82 -40.16 3.66
N SER A 45 6.13 -40.18 3.36
CA SER A 45 7.20 -40.16 4.35
C SER A 45 7.23 -38.87 5.17
N GLY A 46 7.98 -38.88 6.28
CA GLY A 46 8.10 -37.73 7.18
C GLY A 46 8.65 -36.46 6.52
N SER A 47 9.52 -36.59 5.51
CA SER A 47 10.09 -35.46 4.76
C SER A 47 9.02 -34.69 3.99
N MET A 48 8.02 -35.39 3.45
CA MET A 48 6.92 -34.79 2.69
C MET A 48 6.00 -33.90 3.55
N SER A 49 6.11 -33.96 4.88
CA SER A 49 5.22 -33.23 5.81
C SER A 49 5.14 -31.72 5.57
N GLY A 50 6.23 -31.09 5.12
CA GLY A 50 6.28 -29.65 4.83
C GLY A 50 5.50 -29.22 3.59
N CYS A 51 5.30 -30.13 2.63
CA CYS A 51 4.61 -29.85 1.36
C CYS A 51 3.32 -30.66 1.14
N TRP A 52 3.02 -31.60 2.03
CA TRP A 52 1.90 -32.55 1.93
C TRP A 52 0.53 -31.88 1.75
N GLU A 53 0.28 -30.78 2.47
CA GLU A 53 -1.00 -30.07 2.34
C GLU A 53 -1.22 -29.61 0.89
N TRP A 54 -0.21 -29.01 0.27
CA TRP A 54 -0.28 -28.54 -1.11
C TRP A 54 -0.43 -29.70 -2.09
N LEU A 55 0.36 -30.77 -1.91
CA LEU A 55 0.26 -31.99 -2.70
C LEU A 55 -1.17 -32.56 -2.66
N SER A 56 -1.74 -32.70 -1.46
CA SER A 56 -3.08 -33.26 -1.27
C SER A 56 -4.16 -32.39 -1.92
N ASP A 57 -4.05 -31.07 -1.81
CA ASP A 57 -4.98 -30.14 -2.44
C ASP A 57 -4.93 -30.24 -3.97
N PHE A 58 -3.74 -30.23 -4.57
CA PHE A 58 -3.60 -30.30 -6.02
C PHE A 58 -3.91 -31.67 -6.60
N TRP A 59 -3.55 -32.77 -5.93
CA TRP A 59 -3.93 -34.12 -6.34
C TRP A 59 -5.45 -34.25 -6.41
N ASN A 60 -6.15 -33.87 -5.34
CA ASN A 60 -7.59 -34.00 -5.25
C ASN A 60 -8.36 -33.09 -6.22
N GLN A 61 -7.76 -31.97 -6.62
CA GLN A 61 -8.35 -31.02 -7.58
C GLN A 61 -8.05 -31.38 -9.03
N SER A 62 -6.84 -31.86 -9.32
CA SER A 62 -6.33 -31.96 -10.70
C SER A 62 -6.50 -33.34 -11.32
N ILE A 63 -6.64 -34.38 -10.50
CA ILE A 63 -6.74 -35.76 -10.98
C ILE A 63 -8.21 -36.18 -11.14
N PRO A 64 -8.60 -36.71 -12.31
CA PRO A 64 -9.91 -37.32 -12.52
C PRO A 64 -10.18 -38.42 -11.50
N LYS A 65 -11.38 -38.43 -10.92
CA LYS A 65 -11.78 -39.40 -9.88
C LYS A 65 -12.24 -40.75 -10.45
N GLU A 66 -12.50 -40.80 -11.74
CA GLU A 66 -12.99 -42.01 -12.42
C GLU A 66 -11.86 -43.03 -12.57
N ASN A 67 -12.06 -44.25 -12.04
CA ASN A 67 -11.06 -45.34 -12.03
C ASN A 67 -9.68 -44.91 -11.49
N LEU A 68 -9.68 -44.10 -10.44
CA LEU A 68 -8.50 -43.65 -9.73
C LEU A 68 -8.10 -44.66 -8.65
N ILE A 69 -6.84 -45.11 -8.70
CA ILE A 69 -6.23 -45.91 -7.64
C ILE A 69 -5.12 -45.04 -7.03
N THR A 70 -5.19 -44.76 -5.74
CA THR A 70 -4.14 -43.99 -5.06
C THR A 70 -3.51 -44.82 -3.97
N ILE A 71 -2.22 -45.07 -4.14
CA ILE A 71 -1.35 -45.82 -3.23
C ILE A 71 -0.44 -44.80 -2.56
N THR A 72 -0.58 -44.64 -1.25
CA THR A 72 0.38 -43.87 -0.45
C THR A 72 1.40 -44.81 0.16
N PHE A 73 2.65 -44.38 0.28
CA PHE A 73 3.70 -45.21 0.86
C PHE A 73 4.64 -44.44 1.80
N ASP A 74 5.08 -45.11 2.86
CA ASP A 74 6.17 -44.71 3.72
C ASP A 74 7.10 -45.93 3.98
N THR A 75 7.25 -46.38 5.22
CA THR A 75 7.70 -47.76 5.56
C THR A 75 6.70 -48.85 5.18
N ARG A 76 5.43 -48.46 4.95
CA ARG A 76 4.32 -49.33 4.57
C ARG A 76 3.49 -48.64 3.49
N GLN A 77 2.72 -49.44 2.79
CA GLN A 77 1.95 -49.08 1.62
C GLN A 77 0.47 -49.21 1.94
N LYS A 78 -0.30 -48.20 1.56
CA LYS A 78 -1.73 -48.09 1.86
C LYS A 78 -2.48 -47.67 0.60
N ILE A 79 -3.57 -48.35 0.32
CA ILE A 79 -4.50 -47.96 -0.75
C ILE A 79 -5.55 -47.03 -0.15
N SER A 80 -5.73 -45.85 -0.73
CA SER A 80 -6.77 -44.91 -0.30
C SER A 80 -8.14 -45.38 -0.78
N ALA A 81 -9.11 -45.46 0.14
CA ALA A 81 -10.43 -46.05 -0.11
C ALA A 81 -11.25 -45.33 -1.21
N ASP A 82 -11.00 -44.04 -1.43
CA ASP A 82 -11.70 -43.21 -2.43
C ASP A 82 -10.75 -42.58 -3.47
N GLY A 83 -9.46 -42.96 -3.47
CA GLY A 83 -8.42 -42.28 -4.27
C GLY A 83 -8.10 -40.84 -3.81
N VAL A 84 -8.77 -40.34 -2.76
CA VAL A 84 -8.61 -38.98 -2.23
C VAL A 84 -7.53 -38.95 -1.14
N LEU A 85 -6.73 -37.89 -1.12
CA LEU A 85 -5.74 -37.63 -0.07
C LEU A 85 -6.30 -36.70 1.02
N SER A 86 -5.97 -36.98 2.27
CA SER A 86 -6.27 -36.11 3.42
C SER A 86 -5.15 -35.08 3.56
N LYS A 87 -5.48 -33.86 4.00
CA LYS A 87 -4.47 -32.84 4.35
C LYS A 87 -3.54 -33.25 5.48
N ARG A 88 -3.93 -34.25 6.28
CA ARG A 88 -3.09 -34.77 7.37
C ARG A 88 -2.29 -35.97 6.87
N ILE A 89 -0.98 -35.80 6.73
CA ILE A 89 -0.06 -36.87 6.29
C ILE A 89 -0.16 -38.13 7.15
N LYS A 90 -0.44 -37.98 8.45
CA LYS A 90 -0.61 -39.10 9.41
C LYS A 90 -1.73 -40.08 9.04
N ASP A 91 -2.70 -39.64 8.24
CA ASP A 91 -3.79 -40.52 7.78
C ASP A 91 -3.31 -41.47 6.65
N HIS A 92 -2.13 -41.18 6.07
CA HIS A 92 -1.56 -41.84 4.90
C HIS A 92 -0.18 -42.47 5.16
N GLY A 93 0.56 -41.95 6.14
CA GLY A 93 1.91 -42.39 6.50
C GLY A 93 2.58 -41.52 7.57
N GLY A 94 3.87 -41.20 7.37
CA GLY A 94 4.72 -40.39 8.25
C GLY A 94 6.04 -41.07 8.67
N GLY A 95 6.35 -42.25 8.12
CA GLY A 95 7.59 -43.00 8.33
C GLY A 95 8.74 -42.66 7.35
N GLY A 96 9.62 -43.63 7.10
CA GLY A 96 10.67 -43.57 6.06
C GLY A 96 10.12 -43.80 4.64
N THR A 97 10.99 -44.08 3.66
CA THR A 97 10.63 -44.17 2.23
C THR A 97 11.00 -45.55 1.66
N GLU A 98 10.02 -46.42 1.36
CA GLU A 98 10.22 -47.74 0.73
C GLU A 98 9.54 -47.79 -0.65
N ILE A 99 10.32 -47.59 -1.72
CA ILE A 99 9.80 -47.43 -3.09
C ILE A 99 9.46 -48.79 -3.73
N VAL A 100 10.34 -49.78 -3.60
CA VAL A 100 10.15 -51.09 -4.26
C VAL A 100 8.88 -51.83 -3.79
N PRO A 101 8.55 -51.88 -2.49
CA PRO A 101 7.28 -52.46 -2.02
C PRO A 101 6.04 -51.71 -2.52
N ALA A 102 6.12 -50.37 -2.64
CA ALA A 102 5.04 -49.56 -3.20
C ALA A 102 4.78 -49.95 -4.67
N PHE A 103 5.84 -50.13 -5.45
CA PHE A 103 5.75 -50.56 -6.85
C PHE A 103 5.28 -52.02 -7.00
N SER A 104 5.66 -52.93 -6.10
CA SER A 104 5.12 -54.30 -6.08
C SER A 104 3.60 -54.33 -5.84
N THR A 105 3.11 -53.42 -4.99
CA THR A 105 1.68 -53.25 -4.73
C THR A 105 0.97 -52.62 -5.92
N MET A 106 1.61 -51.64 -6.57
CA MET A 106 1.12 -51.08 -7.82
C MET A 106 0.98 -52.14 -8.91
N GLU A 107 1.98 -53.03 -9.10
CA GLU A 107 1.90 -54.14 -10.07
C GLU A 107 0.73 -55.09 -9.76
N THR A 108 0.47 -55.36 -8.48
CA THR A 108 -0.66 -56.19 -8.04
C THR A 108 -2.01 -55.56 -8.39
N GLU A 109 -2.15 -54.24 -8.20
CA GLU A 109 -3.36 -53.52 -8.60
C GLU A 109 -3.47 -53.38 -10.12
N LEU A 110 -2.34 -53.17 -10.82
CA LEU A 110 -2.27 -53.08 -12.28
C LEU A 110 -2.78 -54.35 -12.96
N GLN A 111 -2.50 -55.53 -12.38
CA GLN A 111 -3.02 -56.82 -12.86
C GLN A 111 -4.56 -56.94 -12.77
N LYS A 112 -5.21 -56.19 -11.88
CA LYS A 112 -6.68 -56.17 -11.76
C LYS A 112 -7.33 -55.24 -12.79
N VAL A 113 -6.57 -54.34 -13.41
CA VAL A 113 -7.08 -53.41 -14.42
C VAL A 113 -7.18 -54.11 -15.78
N PRO A 114 -8.33 -54.06 -16.48
CA PRO A 114 -8.51 -54.69 -17.80
C PRO A 114 -7.44 -54.28 -18.82
N ILE A 115 -6.93 -55.23 -19.61
CA ILE A 115 -5.79 -55.02 -20.52
C ILE A 115 -6.05 -53.89 -21.53
N GLN A 116 -7.30 -53.76 -22.02
CA GLN A 116 -7.73 -52.72 -22.97
C GLN A 116 -7.83 -51.30 -22.37
N ASN A 117 -7.64 -51.13 -21.06
CA ASN A 117 -7.68 -49.81 -20.45
C ASN A 117 -6.38 -49.03 -20.73
N ASN A 118 -6.57 -47.75 -20.97
CA ASN A 118 -5.51 -46.76 -21.04
C ASN A 118 -5.02 -46.44 -19.63
N ILE A 119 -3.70 -46.45 -19.39
CA ILE A 119 -3.15 -46.35 -18.04
C ILE A 119 -2.17 -45.19 -17.92
N THR A 120 -2.37 -44.37 -16.89
CA THR A 120 -1.41 -43.35 -16.46
C THR A 120 -0.97 -43.62 -15.04
N ILE A 121 0.33 -43.83 -14.84
CA ILE A 121 0.97 -43.97 -13.53
C ILE A 121 1.63 -42.64 -13.18
N ILE A 122 1.29 -42.08 -12.02
CA ILE A 122 1.88 -40.85 -11.50
C ILE A 122 2.63 -41.18 -10.21
N PHE A 123 3.95 -41.10 -10.26
CA PHE A 123 4.84 -41.32 -9.12
C PHE A 123 5.27 -39.97 -8.54
N ILE A 124 5.13 -39.77 -7.22
CA ILE A 124 5.49 -38.52 -6.54
C ILE A 124 6.31 -38.82 -5.28
N SER A 125 7.49 -38.21 -5.13
CA SER A 125 8.37 -38.40 -3.96
C SER A 125 9.37 -37.26 -3.79
N ASP A 126 9.79 -36.98 -2.53
CA ASP A 126 10.87 -36.03 -2.19
C ASP A 126 12.20 -36.68 -1.76
N GLY A 127 12.21 -38.00 -1.56
CA GLY A 127 13.26 -38.69 -0.84
C GLY A 127 13.87 -39.87 -1.58
N GLN A 128 15.07 -40.26 -1.14
CA GLN A 128 15.70 -41.52 -1.55
C GLN A 128 15.10 -42.68 -0.73
N ASP A 129 15.02 -43.86 -1.33
CA ASP A 129 14.65 -45.08 -0.60
C ASP A 129 15.56 -45.30 0.61
N ASN A 130 15.03 -45.84 1.71
CA ASN A 130 15.78 -46.10 2.95
C ASN A 130 17.06 -46.93 2.70
N ASN A 131 17.09 -47.76 1.65
CA ASN A 131 18.23 -48.60 1.29
C ASN A 131 18.75 -48.30 -0.13
N VAL A 132 19.27 -47.08 -0.33
CA VAL A 132 19.82 -46.57 -1.60
C VAL A 132 20.86 -47.51 -2.23
N ARG A 133 21.76 -48.10 -1.43
CA ARG A 133 22.86 -48.94 -1.94
C ARG A 133 22.41 -50.24 -2.63
N THR A 134 21.22 -50.75 -2.29
CA THR A 134 20.69 -52.01 -2.82
C THR A 134 19.47 -51.81 -3.71
N ILE A 135 19.12 -50.54 -4.01
CA ILE A 135 17.87 -50.23 -4.69
C ILE A 135 17.84 -50.73 -6.14
N ASP A 136 18.95 -50.63 -6.88
CA ASP A 136 19.02 -51.10 -8.27
C ASP A 136 18.84 -52.62 -8.37
N GLU A 137 19.42 -53.37 -7.42
CA GLU A 137 19.23 -54.83 -7.34
C GLU A 137 17.81 -55.21 -6.94
N ARG A 138 17.18 -54.44 -6.04
CA ARG A 138 15.78 -54.65 -5.66
C ARG A 138 14.81 -54.27 -6.76
N MET A 139 15.08 -53.20 -7.52
CA MET A 139 14.26 -52.78 -8.67
C MET A 139 14.28 -53.81 -9.81
N LYS A 140 15.40 -54.51 -10.03
CA LYS A 140 15.48 -55.62 -11.01
C LYS A 140 14.51 -56.78 -10.71
N LYS A 141 13.97 -56.88 -9.49
CA LYS A 141 13.00 -57.91 -9.11
C LYS A 141 11.55 -57.55 -9.44
N LEU A 142 11.29 -56.30 -9.81
CA LEU A 142 9.98 -55.87 -10.30
C LEU A 142 9.73 -56.50 -11.68
N SER A 143 8.49 -56.92 -11.92
CA SER A 143 8.13 -57.56 -13.19
C SER A 143 8.13 -56.56 -14.36
N GLY A 144 7.83 -55.30 -14.10
CA GLY A 144 7.69 -54.26 -15.12
C GLY A 144 6.43 -54.46 -15.99
N ASN A 145 6.35 -53.73 -17.09
CA ASN A 145 5.24 -53.82 -18.04
C ASN A 145 5.39 -55.02 -19.00
N THR A 146 5.29 -56.23 -18.45
CA THR A 146 5.45 -57.51 -19.20
C THR A 146 4.35 -57.77 -20.24
N GLN A 147 3.17 -57.18 -20.06
CA GLN A 147 2.03 -57.30 -20.97
C GLN A 147 2.06 -56.26 -22.11
N ASN A 148 3.12 -55.47 -22.21
CA ASN A 148 3.32 -54.40 -23.20
C ASN A 148 2.10 -53.46 -23.35
N ARG A 149 1.49 -53.10 -22.21
CA ARG A 149 0.32 -52.22 -22.17
C ARG A 149 0.72 -50.79 -22.46
N ASN A 150 -0.19 -49.99 -23.03
CA ASN A 150 0.05 -48.55 -23.21
C ASN A 150 0.01 -47.82 -21.86
N ILE A 151 1.19 -47.60 -21.26
CA ILE A 151 1.35 -46.96 -19.95
C ILE A 151 2.11 -45.63 -20.10
N ASN A 152 1.44 -44.55 -19.72
CA ASN A 152 2.08 -43.26 -19.45
C ASN A 152 2.69 -43.28 -18.05
N PHE A 153 3.99 -43.03 -17.93
CA PHE A 153 4.66 -42.95 -16.64
C PHE A 153 5.14 -41.52 -16.40
N ILE A 154 4.60 -40.89 -15.37
CA ILE A 154 4.91 -39.51 -14.99
C ILE A 154 5.55 -39.54 -13.61
N CYS A 155 6.72 -38.93 -13.47
CA CYS A 155 7.39 -38.80 -12.18
C CYS A 155 7.49 -37.33 -11.77
N LEU A 156 7.04 -37.00 -10.56
CA LEU A 156 7.20 -35.70 -9.92
C LEU A 156 8.16 -35.83 -8.73
N GLY A 157 9.39 -35.36 -8.91
CA GLY A 157 10.36 -35.21 -7.84
C GLY A 157 10.17 -33.89 -7.10
N VAL A 158 10.21 -33.93 -5.77
CA VAL A 158 10.06 -32.76 -4.90
C VAL A 158 11.39 -32.47 -4.19
N GLU A 159 11.85 -31.23 -4.29
CA GLU A 159 13.12 -30.74 -3.75
C GLU A 159 14.36 -31.50 -4.27
N SER A 160 15.53 -31.19 -3.71
CA SER A 160 16.82 -31.73 -4.18
C SER A 160 17.15 -33.13 -3.67
N GLY A 161 16.27 -33.73 -2.86
CA GLY A 161 16.48 -35.04 -2.22
C GLY A 161 16.15 -36.23 -3.12
N PHE A 162 15.39 -36.03 -4.21
CA PHE A 162 14.92 -37.11 -5.06
C PHE A 162 16.02 -37.63 -6.02
N PRO A 163 16.32 -38.95 -6.02
CA PRO A 163 17.37 -39.52 -6.86
C PRO A 163 16.85 -39.82 -8.27
N THR A 164 17.37 -39.08 -9.25
CA THR A 164 16.92 -39.12 -10.65
C THR A 164 17.01 -40.48 -11.32
N ASN A 165 17.98 -41.30 -10.91
CA ASN A 165 18.17 -42.66 -11.43
C ASN A 165 16.95 -43.56 -11.15
N ILE A 166 16.23 -43.35 -10.04
CA ILE A 166 15.02 -44.11 -9.71
C ILE A 166 13.92 -43.83 -10.73
N SER A 167 13.64 -42.54 -10.99
CA SER A 167 12.64 -42.14 -12.00
C SER A 167 12.94 -42.75 -13.36
N MET A 168 14.23 -42.81 -13.72
CA MET A 168 14.63 -43.34 -15.02
C MET A 168 14.51 -44.85 -15.13
N ASN A 169 14.93 -45.58 -14.10
CA ASN A 169 14.78 -47.04 -14.04
C ASN A 169 13.29 -47.45 -14.06
N LEU A 170 12.46 -46.78 -13.26
CA LEU A 170 11.01 -47.02 -13.25
C LEU A 170 10.37 -46.70 -14.60
N ARG A 171 10.76 -45.57 -15.21
CA ARG A 171 10.27 -45.22 -16.55
C ARG A 171 10.64 -46.30 -17.57
N GLN A 172 11.86 -46.81 -17.56
CA GLN A 172 12.29 -47.87 -18.48
C GLN A 172 11.45 -49.15 -18.30
N LEU A 173 11.14 -49.51 -17.05
CA LEU A 173 10.35 -50.70 -16.71
C LEU A 173 8.89 -50.59 -17.14
N TYR A 174 8.26 -49.42 -16.95
CA TYR A 174 6.80 -49.30 -17.09
C TYR A 174 6.34 -48.53 -18.33
N HIS A 175 7.03 -47.46 -18.72
CA HIS A 175 6.54 -46.55 -19.75
C HIS A 175 6.58 -47.18 -21.14
N ARG A 176 5.43 -47.19 -21.82
CA ARG A 176 5.30 -47.58 -23.24
C ARG A 176 4.44 -46.61 -24.05
N GLY A 177 3.90 -45.56 -23.42
CA GLY A 177 3.11 -44.52 -24.09
C GLY A 177 3.95 -43.43 -24.76
N ASP A 178 3.39 -42.22 -24.85
CA ASP A 178 3.96 -41.13 -25.64
C ASP A 178 5.41 -40.77 -25.21
N PRO A 179 6.42 -40.91 -26.10
CA PRO A 179 7.81 -40.62 -25.79
C PRO A 179 8.07 -39.12 -25.54
N GLN A 180 7.15 -38.22 -25.89
CA GLN A 180 7.27 -36.78 -25.59
C GLN A 180 6.99 -36.44 -24.12
N ILE A 181 6.41 -37.37 -23.34
CA ILE A 181 6.17 -37.15 -21.91
C ILE A 181 7.52 -36.99 -21.20
N PRO A 182 7.78 -35.88 -20.50
CA PRO A 182 9.00 -35.70 -19.73
C PRO A 182 9.25 -36.84 -18.74
N ALA A 183 10.49 -37.29 -18.63
CA ALA A 183 10.88 -38.38 -17.74
C ALA A 183 10.75 -38.03 -16.25
N ILE A 184 10.95 -36.75 -15.91
CA ILE A 184 10.84 -36.22 -14.56
C ILE A 184 10.33 -34.77 -14.61
N TYR A 185 9.44 -34.44 -13.69
CA TYR A 185 9.06 -33.09 -13.32
C TYR A 185 9.70 -32.80 -11.96
N LEU A 186 10.47 -31.72 -11.82
CA LEU A 186 11.13 -31.39 -10.55
C LEU A 186 10.59 -30.08 -9.96
N ILE A 187 10.24 -30.11 -8.67
CA ILE A 187 9.94 -28.92 -7.86
C ILE A 187 11.20 -28.57 -7.06
N GLU A 188 12.00 -27.61 -7.53
CA GLU A 188 13.27 -27.24 -6.87
C GLU A 188 13.05 -26.60 -5.49
N HIS A 189 11.98 -25.82 -5.34
CA HIS A 189 11.58 -25.16 -4.11
C HIS A 189 10.10 -25.39 -3.86
N ALA A 190 9.78 -26.16 -2.81
CA ALA A 190 8.39 -26.47 -2.48
C ALA A 190 7.63 -25.19 -2.10
N SER A 191 6.60 -24.90 -2.89
CA SER A 191 5.65 -23.81 -2.62
C SER A 191 4.31 -24.14 -3.28
N PRO A 192 3.19 -23.58 -2.82
CA PRO A 192 1.88 -23.79 -3.46
C PRO A 192 1.92 -23.48 -4.97
N GLN A 193 2.64 -22.41 -5.34
CA GLN A 193 2.79 -21.99 -6.74
C GLN A 193 3.56 -23.01 -7.58
N ALA A 194 4.62 -23.61 -7.02
CA ALA A 194 5.43 -24.59 -7.74
C ALA A 194 4.67 -25.88 -7.99
N PHE A 195 3.87 -26.35 -7.00
CA PHE A 195 3.01 -27.51 -7.16
C PHE A 195 1.93 -27.26 -8.21
N PHE A 196 1.20 -26.13 -8.14
CA PHE A 196 0.21 -25.76 -9.15
C PHE A 196 0.79 -25.85 -10.57
N ASN A 197 1.94 -25.20 -10.79
CA ASN A 197 2.57 -25.10 -12.11
C ASN A 197 2.91 -26.47 -12.69
N LYS A 198 3.44 -27.37 -11.86
CA LYS A 198 3.81 -28.71 -12.33
C LYS A 198 2.58 -29.57 -12.58
N PHE A 199 1.55 -29.50 -11.74
CA PHE A 199 0.29 -30.21 -11.98
C PHE A 199 -0.41 -29.77 -13.27
N GLU A 200 -0.52 -28.45 -13.54
CA GLU A 200 -1.10 -27.98 -14.80
C GLU A 200 -0.25 -28.34 -16.02
N THR A 201 1.09 -28.35 -15.89
CA THR A 201 1.96 -28.81 -17.00
C THR A 201 1.80 -30.31 -17.27
N MET A 202 1.63 -31.13 -16.22
CA MET A 202 1.42 -32.57 -16.32
C MET A 202 0.02 -32.94 -16.84
N LYS A 203 -0.98 -32.08 -16.63
CA LYS A 203 -2.40 -32.34 -16.91
C LYS A 203 -2.70 -32.83 -18.32
N LYS A 204 -2.02 -32.25 -19.32
CA LYS A 204 -2.13 -32.68 -20.73
C LYS A 204 -1.68 -34.12 -20.99
N TYR A 205 -0.91 -34.71 -20.08
CA TYR A 205 -0.38 -36.07 -20.20
C TYR A 205 -1.09 -37.07 -19.29
N PHE A 206 -2.08 -36.62 -18.48
CA PHE A 206 -2.91 -37.53 -17.69
C PHE A 206 -3.78 -38.43 -18.56
N TYR A 207 -4.16 -37.92 -19.73
CA TYR A 207 -4.87 -38.65 -20.77
C TYR A 207 -3.85 -39.14 -21.79
N PRO A 208 -3.76 -40.44 -22.07
CA PRO A 208 -2.86 -40.94 -23.09
C PRO A 208 -3.30 -40.49 -24.47
N SER A 209 -2.35 -39.91 -25.20
CA SER A 209 -2.46 -39.66 -26.63
C SER A 209 -2.79 -40.97 -27.34
N GLN A 210 -3.76 -40.95 -28.26
CA GLN A 210 -4.10 -42.16 -29.01
C GLN A 210 -2.88 -42.58 -29.83
N GLN A 211 -2.58 -43.88 -29.81
CA GLN A 211 -1.59 -44.47 -30.71
C GLN A 211 -2.26 -44.65 -32.08
N LEU A 212 -1.62 -44.12 -33.11
CA LEU A 212 -2.10 -44.09 -34.48
C LEU A 212 -1.14 -44.87 -35.37
N LYS A 213 -1.72 -45.60 -36.33
CA LYS A 213 -0.96 -46.39 -37.29
C LYS A 213 -0.80 -45.64 -38.60
N LEU A 214 0.40 -45.66 -39.16
CA LEU A 214 0.74 -45.05 -40.43
C LEU A 214 0.68 -46.06 -41.57
N ASP A 215 0.45 -45.58 -42.78
CA ASP A 215 0.52 -46.37 -44.03
C ASP A 215 1.93 -46.88 -44.34
N LYS A 216 2.97 -46.26 -43.75
CA LYS A 216 4.38 -46.54 -44.03
C LYS A 216 5.22 -46.51 -42.77
N MET A 217 6.21 -47.42 -42.72
CA MET A 217 7.30 -47.40 -41.75
C MET A 217 8.15 -46.12 -41.89
N ILE A 218 8.47 -45.46 -40.78
CA ILE A 218 9.23 -44.22 -40.71
C ILE A 218 10.29 -44.29 -39.61
N ASN A 219 11.36 -43.51 -39.76
CA ASN A 219 12.27 -43.21 -38.66
C ASN A 219 11.65 -42.09 -37.81
N LEU A 220 11.47 -42.31 -36.51
CA LEU A 220 10.98 -41.25 -35.61
C LEU A 220 12.04 -40.18 -35.35
N PHE A 221 13.31 -40.60 -35.32
CA PHE A 221 14.47 -39.74 -35.09
C PHE A 221 15.36 -39.76 -36.33
N PRO A 222 15.79 -38.60 -36.86
CA PRO A 222 16.49 -38.54 -38.14
C PRO A 222 17.95 -39.03 -38.09
N TYR A 223 18.48 -39.24 -36.88
CA TYR A 223 19.81 -39.79 -36.59
C TYR A 223 19.77 -41.27 -36.18
N ASP A 224 18.62 -41.91 -36.30
CA ASP A 224 18.40 -43.29 -35.85
C ASP A 224 17.92 -44.19 -36.99
N GLU A 225 18.38 -45.44 -36.99
CA GLU A 225 18.05 -46.43 -38.01
C GLU A 225 16.75 -47.19 -37.70
N ASP A 226 16.29 -47.12 -36.45
CA ASP A 226 15.05 -47.77 -36.01
C ASP A 226 13.83 -47.18 -36.74
N VAL A 227 12.98 -48.06 -37.27
CA VAL A 227 11.74 -47.70 -37.97
C VAL A 227 10.50 -48.21 -37.23
N THR A 228 9.41 -47.45 -37.34
CA THR A 228 8.08 -47.81 -36.79
C THR A 228 6.97 -47.29 -37.71
N ASP A 229 5.81 -47.94 -37.69
CA ASP A 229 4.56 -47.47 -38.29
C ASP A 229 3.58 -46.92 -37.24
N GLU A 230 4.00 -46.82 -35.98
CA GLU A 230 3.17 -46.35 -34.87
C GLU A 230 3.64 -44.96 -34.38
N VAL A 231 2.69 -44.02 -34.27
CA VAL A 231 2.91 -42.64 -33.80
C VAL A 231 1.84 -42.23 -32.81
N TYR A 232 2.10 -41.19 -32.00
CA TYR A 232 1.13 -40.65 -31.05
C TYR A 232 0.52 -39.33 -31.53
N GLU A 233 -0.72 -39.06 -31.15
CA GLU A 233 -1.33 -37.75 -31.37
C GLU A 233 -0.48 -36.62 -30.79
N GLY A 234 -0.39 -35.51 -31.52
CA GLY A 234 0.43 -34.35 -31.15
C GLY A 234 1.94 -34.55 -31.34
N GLN A 235 2.39 -35.76 -31.66
CA GLN A 235 3.81 -36.06 -31.85
C GLN A 235 4.38 -35.35 -33.08
N TRP A 236 5.61 -34.87 -32.97
CA TRP A 236 6.39 -34.41 -34.11
C TRP A 236 7.20 -35.56 -34.68
N VAL A 237 7.15 -35.70 -36.00
CA VAL A 237 7.86 -36.71 -36.78
C VAL A 237 8.73 -36.01 -37.81
N ILE A 238 9.99 -36.42 -37.94
CA ILE A 238 10.85 -36.01 -39.05
C ILE A 238 11.19 -37.24 -39.88
N THR A 239 10.79 -37.24 -41.14
CA THR A 239 10.98 -38.39 -42.04
C THR A 239 11.52 -37.94 -43.40
N LYS A 240 12.13 -38.86 -44.14
CA LYS A 240 12.52 -38.63 -45.55
C LYS A 240 11.33 -38.82 -46.51
N LYS A 241 10.17 -39.26 -46.01
CA LYS A 241 8.97 -39.53 -46.80
C LYS A 241 8.02 -38.31 -46.79
N ASN A 242 7.62 -37.84 -47.97
CA ASN A 242 6.81 -36.62 -48.14
C ASN A 242 5.29 -36.85 -48.11
N LYS A 243 4.82 -38.10 -48.10
CA LYS A 243 3.40 -38.47 -48.05
C LYS A 243 3.19 -39.61 -47.08
N LEU A 244 2.51 -39.32 -45.99
CA LEU A 244 2.09 -40.27 -44.96
C LEU A 244 0.58 -40.15 -44.74
N GLN A 245 -0.05 -41.26 -44.41
CA GLN A 245 -1.46 -41.31 -44.05
C GLN A 245 -1.63 -42.02 -42.71
N ILE A 246 -2.54 -41.53 -41.88
CA ILE A 246 -2.99 -42.22 -40.68
C ILE A 246 -4.10 -43.19 -41.09
N LEU A 247 -3.88 -44.47 -40.83
CA LEU A 247 -4.88 -45.52 -41.00
C LEU A 247 -5.87 -45.46 -39.84
N GLN A 248 -7.16 -45.48 -40.17
CA GLN A 248 -8.27 -45.56 -39.21
C GLN A 248 -9.10 -46.80 -39.48
N GLU A 249 -9.55 -47.48 -38.43
CA GLU A 249 -10.54 -48.55 -38.57
C GLU A 249 -11.89 -47.92 -38.97
N ASP A 250 -12.50 -48.43 -40.05
CA ASP A 250 -13.81 -48.04 -40.58
C ASP A 250 -13.97 -46.56 -41.03
N LYS A 251 -12.87 -45.85 -41.33
CA LYS A 251 -12.88 -44.47 -41.86
C LYS A 251 -11.82 -44.26 -42.94
N ASP A 252 -11.99 -43.20 -43.73
CA ASP A 252 -10.99 -42.80 -44.72
C ASP A 252 -9.66 -42.41 -44.04
N PRO A 253 -8.50 -42.80 -44.62
CA PRO A 253 -7.20 -42.42 -44.08
C PRO A 253 -7.02 -40.90 -44.04
N ILE A 254 -6.46 -40.37 -42.96
CA ILE A 254 -6.13 -38.93 -42.86
C ILE A 254 -4.78 -38.70 -43.53
N GLU A 255 -4.74 -37.89 -44.58
CA GLU A 255 -3.49 -37.46 -45.20
C GLU A 255 -2.75 -36.45 -44.30
N LEU A 256 -1.47 -36.75 -44.01
CA LEU A 256 -0.59 -35.85 -43.28
C LEU A 256 0.12 -34.93 -44.27
N HIS A 257 -0.04 -33.63 -44.08
CA HIS A 257 0.65 -32.64 -44.89
C HIS A 257 2.01 -32.29 -44.28
N PRO A 258 3.13 -32.50 -45.00
CA PRO A 258 4.44 -32.15 -44.51
C PRO A 258 4.55 -30.63 -44.36
N ILE A 259 5.10 -30.21 -43.23
CA ILE A 259 5.52 -28.84 -42.97
C ILE A 259 6.93 -28.71 -43.51
N ALA A 260 7.14 -27.80 -44.46
CA ALA A 260 8.45 -27.54 -45.00
C ALA A 260 9.39 -27.07 -43.88
N GLU A 261 10.68 -27.44 -43.95
CA GLU A 261 11.65 -27.01 -42.94
C GLU A 261 11.68 -25.47 -42.83
N SER A 262 11.41 -24.74 -43.93
CA SER A 262 11.28 -23.27 -43.98
C SER A 262 10.19 -22.69 -43.09
N ASP A 263 9.15 -23.47 -42.79
CA ASP A 263 7.94 -23.00 -42.12
C ASP A 263 7.98 -23.30 -40.61
N LEU A 264 8.96 -24.08 -40.15
CA LEU A 264 9.15 -24.39 -38.73
C LEU A 264 9.60 -23.16 -37.95
N LEU A 265 8.85 -22.83 -36.90
CA LEU A 265 9.15 -21.75 -35.98
C LEU A 265 10.11 -22.21 -34.85
N VAL A 266 10.61 -21.26 -34.06
CA VAL A 266 11.57 -21.54 -32.99
C VAL A 266 10.99 -22.48 -31.93
N ASP A 267 9.72 -22.33 -31.57
CA ASP A 267 9.03 -23.20 -30.60
C ASP A 267 8.80 -24.62 -31.12
N ASP A 268 8.52 -24.79 -32.42
CA ASP A 268 8.43 -26.12 -33.04
C ASP A 268 9.77 -26.85 -32.98
N VAL A 269 10.87 -26.16 -33.28
CA VAL A 269 12.23 -26.73 -33.22
C VAL A 269 12.65 -27.04 -31.78
N VAL A 270 12.23 -26.22 -30.80
CA VAL A 270 12.41 -26.52 -29.37
C VAL A 270 11.75 -27.84 -28.98
N ASP A 271 10.52 -28.09 -29.44
CA ASP A 271 9.79 -29.32 -29.15
C ASP A 271 10.44 -30.56 -29.79
N LEU A 272 10.94 -30.43 -31.02
CA LEU A 272 11.73 -31.45 -31.70
C LEU A 272 13.02 -31.79 -30.94
N PHE A 273 13.82 -30.77 -30.63
CA PHE A 273 15.10 -30.93 -29.95
C PHE A 273 14.94 -31.55 -28.56
N ARG A 274 13.86 -31.17 -27.85
CA ARG A 274 13.51 -31.78 -26.57
C ARG A 274 13.34 -33.30 -26.71
N SER A 275 12.54 -33.76 -27.67
CA SER A 275 12.28 -35.18 -27.88
C SER A 275 13.56 -35.95 -28.22
N TRP A 276 14.42 -35.36 -29.06
CA TRP A 276 15.66 -35.98 -29.51
C TRP A 276 16.68 -36.13 -28.38
N VAL A 277 16.93 -35.03 -27.64
CA VAL A 277 17.86 -35.05 -26.51
C VAL A 277 17.38 -36.03 -25.43
N GLN A 278 16.08 -36.06 -25.13
CA GLN A 278 15.52 -37.03 -24.18
C GLN A 278 15.74 -38.49 -24.61
N ASN A 279 15.50 -38.80 -25.89
CA ASN A 279 15.76 -40.15 -26.42
C ASN A 279 17.25 -40.53 -26.31
N LEU A 280 18.16 -39.63 -26.68
CA LEU A 280 19.60 -39.86 -26.57
C LEU A 280 20.04 -40.06 -25.12
N GLN A 281 19.52 -39.27 -24.18
CA GLN A 281 19.82 -39.40 -22.75
C GLN A 281 19.34 -40.75 -22.18
N ILE A 282 18.12 -41.18 -22.49
CA ILE A 282 17.57 -42.48 -22.04
C ILE A 282 18.42 -43.64 -22.56
N ARG A 283 18.81 -43.59 -23.83
CA ARG A 283 19.68 -44.60 -24.44
C ARG A 283 21.07 -44.59 -23.80
N ALA A 284 21.61 -43.41 -23.47
CA ALA A 284 22.93 -43.25 -22.85
C ALA A 284 22.98 -43.92 -21.49
N MET A 285 21.95 -43.72 -20.67
CA MET A 285 21.84 -44.35 -19.36
C MET A 285 21.69 -45.88 -19.46
N SER A 286 20.96 -46.35 -20.47
CA SER A 286 20.74 -47.77 -20.76
C SER A 286 21.99 -48.50 -21.29
N GLY A 287 23.06 -47.77 -21.60
CA GLY A 287 24.31 -48.33 -22.11
C GLY A 287 24.23 -48.80 -23.56
N ALA A 288 23.32 -48.23 -24.37
CA ALA A 288 23.23 -48.63 -25.78
C ALA A 288 24.51 -48.25 -26.55
N GLN A 289 24.89 -49.10 -27.50
CA GLN A 289 26.14 -48.93 -28.25
C GLN A 289 25.97 -47.88 -29.37
N GLY A 290 27.03 -47.12 -29.68
CA GLY A 290 27.02 -46.13 -30.77
C GLY A 290 26.35 -44.78 -30.45
N ILE A 291 26.05 -44.48 -29.19
CA ILE A 291 25.35 -43.23 -28.80
C ILE A 291 26.15 -41.98 -29.10
N LYS A 292 27.48 -42.06 -28.98
CA LYS A 292 28.36 -40.94 -29.30
C LYS A 292 28.18 -40.50 -30.75
N ASP A 293 28.12 -41.47 -31.66
CA ASP A 293 27.97 -41.22 -33.10
C ASP A 293 26.55 -40.73 -33.40
N LYS A 294 25.51 -41.37 -32.83
CA LYS A 294 24.12 -40.91 -32.95
C LYS A 294 23.91 -39.49 -32.40
N ALA A 295 24.59 -39.13 -31.30
CA ALA A 295 24.55 -37.78 -30.74
C ALA A 295 25.29 -36.76 -31.62
N ALA A 296 26.37 -37.16 -32.29
CA ALA A 296 27.07 -36.32 -33.25
C ALA A 296 26.22 -36.06 -34.51
N ASP A 297 25.53 -37.08 -35.01
CA ASP A 297 24.59 -36.95 -36.13
C ASP A 297 23.39 -36.06 -35.76
N ALA A 298 22.82 -36.26 -34.57
CA ALA A 298 21.77 -35.41 -34.04
C ALA A 298 22.22 -33.94 -33.94
N LEU A 299 23.42 -33.70 -33.38
CA LEU A 299 23.99 -32.37 -33.23
C LEU A 299 24.15 -31.66 -34.58
N ALA A 300 24.65 -32.36 -35.61
CA ALA A 300 24.82 -31.78 -36.94
C ALA A 300 23.48 -31.33 -37.55
N ILE A 301 22.42 -32.11 -37.35
CA ILE A 301 21.06 -31.74 -37.79
C ILE A 301 20.54 -30.55 -36.97
N MET A 302 20.74 -30.56 -35.65
CA MET A 302 20.29 -29.48 -34.76
C MET A 302 20.98 -28.15 -35.09
N GLU A 303 22.29 -28.14 -35.31
CA GLU A 303 23.04 -26.95 -35.70
C GLU A 303 22.61 -26.42 -37.07
N ARG A 304 22.33 -27.30 -38.05
CA ARG A 304 21.76 -26.91 -39.34
C ARG A 304 20.41 -26.20 -39.18
N MET A 305 19.49 -26.78 -38.40
CA MET A 305 18.17 -26.20 -38.15
C MET A 305 18.27 -24.86 -37.41
N ALA A 306 19.20 -24.73 -36.45
CA ALA A 306 19.43 -23.48 -35.72
C ALA A 306 20.06 -22.37 -36.60
N ASN A 307 20.99 -22.72 -37.49
CA ASN A 307 21.54 -21.77 -38.47
C ASN A 307 20.45 -21.28 -39.42
N ARG A 308 19.60 -22.18 -39.92
CA ARG A 308 18.44 -21.81 -40.75
C ARG A 308 17.49 -20.85 -40.02
N LEU A 309 17.16 -21.12 -38.76
CA LEU A 309 16.36 -20.20 -37.96
C LEU A 309 17.08 -18.84 -37.81
N SER A 310 18.41 -18.85 -37.67
CA SER A 310 19.18 -17.62 -37.58
C SER A 310 19.08 -16.77 -38.85
N ASP A 311 19.08 -17.41 -40.02
CA ASP A 311 18.87 -16.76 -41.31
C ASP A 311 17.41 -16.26 -41.45
N GLN A 312 16.43 -17.09 -41.08
CA GLN A 312 15.00 -16.75 -41.17
C GLN A 312 14.63 -15.53 -40.31
N PHE A 313 15.20 -15.45 -39.11
CA PHE A 313 14.95 -14.36 -38.16
C PHE A 313 15.96 -13.22 -38.27
N ASN A 314 16.94 -13.31 -39.18
CA ASN A 314 18.05 -12.37 -39.33
C ASN A 314 18.72 -12.02 -37.99
N MET A 315 18.93 -13.04 -37.15
CA MET A 315 19.46 -12.90 -35.80
C MET A 315 19.98 -14.25 -35.32
N ASN A 316 21.10 -14.27 -34.61
CA ASN A 316 21.64 -15.50 -34.05
C ASN A 316 20.71 -16.07 -32.97
N VAL A 317 20.08 -17.22 -33.24
CA VAL A 317 19.14 -17.85 -32.28
C VAL A 317 19.83 -18.61 -31.14
N LEU A 318 21.16 -18.65 -31.16
CA LEU A 318 22.00 -19.32 -30.16
C LEU A 318 22.86 -18.34 -29.35
N ASN A 319 22.93 -17.07 -29.76
CA ASN A 319 23.71 -16.05 -29.07
C ASN A 319 22.93 -14.75 -28.99
N PHE A 320 22.64 -14.31 -27.77
CA PHE A 320 21.75 -13.19 -27.49
C PHE A 320 22.45 -12.08 -26.73
N ASN A 321 22.30 -10.86 -27.22
CA ASN A 321 22.58 -9.66 -26.45
C ASN A 321 21.27 -9.11 -25.86
N GLN A 322 21.16 -9.11 -24.53
CA GLN A 322 19.96 -8.62 -23.84
C GLN A 322 19.64 -7.16 -24.18
N ALA A 323 20.64 -6.35 -24.54
CA ALA A 323 20.45 -4.96 -24.94
C ALA A 323 19.68 -4.79 -26.27
N GLU A 324 19.80 -5.75 -27.19
CA GLU A 324 19.20 -5.74 -28.54
C GLU A 324 17.75 -6.23 -28.55
N ILE A 325 17.39 -7.07 -27.59
CA ILE A 325 16.06 -7.67 -27.45
C ILE A 325 15.04 -6.64 -26.95
N VAL A 326 15.49 -5.77 -26.04
CA VAL A 326 14.66 -4.77 -25.38
C VAL A 326 15.00 -3.37 -25.89
N ASP A 327 15.34 -3.24 -27.17
CA ASP A 327 15.59 -1.94 -27.78
C ASP A 327 14.24 -1.22 -28.02
N PRO A 328 13.91 -0.16 -27.26
CA PRO A 328 12.64 0.54 -27.39
C PRO A 328 12.53 1.32 -28.71
N THR A 329 13.64 1.56 -29.41
CA THR A 329 13.67 2.30 -30.69
C THR A 329 13.22 1.47 -31.88
N GLN A 330 13.12 0.14 -31.71
CA GLN A 330 12.64 -0.76 -32.75
C GLN A 330 11.10 -0.82 -32.78
N PRO A 331 10.50 -1.02 -33.97
CA PRO A 331 9.06 -1.16 -34.11
C PRO A 331 8.54 -2.42 -33.41
N PHE A 332 7.26 -2.41 -33.05
CA PHE A 332 6.62 -3.47 -32.27
C PHE A 332 6.85 -4.88 -32.82
N ASN A 333 6.70 -5.09 -34.14
CA ASN A 333 6.87 -6.41 -34.76
C ASN A 333 8.28 -6.97 -34.56
N VAL A 334 9.30 -6.14 -34.72
CA VAL A 334 10.70 -6.52 -34.51
C VAL A 334 10.95 -6.85 -33.04
N ARG A 335 10.42 -6.06 -32.11
CA ARG A 335 10.56 -6.34 -30.67
C ARG A 335 9.84 -7.63 -30.25
N ALA A 336 8.62 -7.85 -30.75
CA ALA A 336 7.87 -9.08 -30.51
C ALA A 336 8.62 -10.29 -31.03
N GLN A 337 9.14 -10.21 -32.26
CA GLN A 337 9.97 -11.26 -32.88
C GLN A 337 11.24 -11.52 -32.06
N ARG A 338 12.00 -10.49 -31.70
CA ARG A 338 13.23 -10.63 -30.90
C ARG A 338 12.98 -11.23 -29.52
N ASN A 339 11.93 -10.78 -28.83
CA ASN A 339 11.57 -11.33 -27.51
C ASN A 339 11.16 -12.81 -27.61
N TYR A 340 10.39 -13.16 -28.65
CA TYR A 340 10.03 -14.55 -28.92
C TYR A 340 11.27 -15.41 -29.16
N VAL A 341 12.17 -15.02 -30.07
CA VAL A 341 13.39 -15.79 -30.32
C VAL A 341 14.29 -15.85 -29.08
N TYR A 342 14.41 -14.79 -28.28
CA TYR A 342 15.18 -14.83 -27.03
C TYR A 342 14.63 -15.85 -26.03
N LYS A 343 13.31 -15.86 -25.80
CA LYS A 343 12.68 -16.78 -24.83
C LYS A 343 12.83 -18.24 -25.25
N TYR A 344 12.67 -18.55 -26.52
CA TYR A 344 12.74 -19.93 -27.03
C TYR A 344 14.16 -20.35 -27.43
N GLY A 345 14.99 -19.44 -27.91
CA GLY A 345 16.37 -19.73 -28.33
C GLY A 345 17.30 -20.04 -27.17
N ASN A 346 17.07 -19.49 -25.97
CA ASN A 346 17.77 -19.97 -24.76
C ASN A 346 17.52 -21.47 -24.51
N LYS A 347 16.32 -21.99 -24.85
CA LYS A 347 16.02 -23.42 -24.77
C LYS A 347 16.72 -24.21 -25.89
N LEU A 348 16.78 -23.66 -27.10
CA LEU A 348 17.51 -24.27 -28.22
C LEU A 348 19.00 -24.41 -27.92
N LEU A 349 19.66 -23.34 -27.48
CA LEU A 349 21.08 -23.33 -27.12
C LEU A 349 21.37 -24.43 -26.10
N PHE A 350 20.52 -24.53 -25.08
CA PHE A 350 20.65 -25.55 -24.05
C PHE A 350 20.59 -26.98 -24.63
N PHE A 351 19.59 -27.30 -25.45
CA PHE A 351 19.48 -28.63 -26.05
C PHE A 351 20.67 -28.98 -26.96
N ILE A 352 21.17 -28.01 -27.72
CA ILE A 352 22.37 -28.17 -28.54
C ILE A 352 23.58 -28.49 -27.67
N GLU A 353 23.75 -27.82 -26.53
CA GLU A 353 24.87 -28.12 -25.63
C GLU A 353 24.77 -29.50 -24.98
N GLU A 354 23.57 -29.97 -24.66
CA GLU A 354 23.40 -31.34 -24.15
C GLU A 354 23.75 -32.39 -25.21
N ALA A 355 23.27 -32.22 -26.45
CA ALA A 355 23.66 -33.09 -27.56
C ALA A 355 25.18 -33.07 -27.80
N ARG A 356 25.80 -31.89 -27.68
CA ARG A 356 27.26 -31.72 -27.81
C ARG A 356 28.04 -32.40 -26.70
N GLN A 357 27.54 -32.40 -25.46
CA GLN A 357 28.15 -33.13 -24.36
C GLN A 357 28.07 -34.65 -24.57
N LEU A 358 26.91 -35.15 -25.03
CA LEU A 358 26.73 -36.56 -25.36
C LEU A 358 27.63 -37.00 -26.53
N ALA A 359 27.76 -36.18 -27.56
CA ALA A 359 28.67 -36.41 -28.69
C ALA A 359 30.16 -36.41 -28.27
N LYS A 360 30.50 -35.71 -27.17
CA LYS A 360 31.84 -35.76 -26.56
C LYS A 360 32.05 -36.97 -25.65
N GLY A 361 31.02 -37.75 -25.37
CA GLY A 361 31.07 -38.92 -24.47
C GLY A 361 31.06 -38.56 -23.00
N VAL A 362 30.51 -37.40 -22.61
CA VAL A 362 30.32 -37.04 -21.20
C VAL A 362 29.20 -37.91 -20.62
N ASP A 363 29.53 -38.74 -19.62
CA ASP A 363 28.57 -39.64 -19.00
C ASP A 363 27.70 -38.89 -17.97
N ILE A 364 26.37 -38.94 -18.18
CA ILE A 364 25.37 -38.37 -17.27
C ILE A 364 25.49 -38.99 -15.87
N LYS A 365 25.99 -40.23 -15.76
CA LYS A 365 26.21 -40.93 -14.49
C LYS A 365 27.32 -40.32 -13.62
N GLN A 366 28.11 -39.39 -14.16
CA GLN A 366 29.18 -38.69 -13.42
C GLN A 366 28.73 -37.36 -12.82
N LEU A 367 27.50 -36.92 -13.09
CA LEU A 367 26.92 -35.70 -12.53
C LEU A 367 26.23 -36.00 -11.19
N GLY A 368 26.15 -35.00 -10.30
CA GLY A 368 25.35 -35.14 -9.08
C GLY A 368 23.87 -35.36 -9.42
N ASP A 369 23.15 -36.15 -8.62
CA ASP A 369 21.73 -36.52 -8.89
C ASP A 369 20.84 -35.31 -9.18
N PHE A 370 21.08 -34.20 -8.49
CA PHE A 370 20.38 -32.93 -8.69
C PHE A 370 20.69 -32.26 -10.04
N GLU A 371 21.95 -32.29 -10.49
CA GLU A 371 22.34 -31.76 -11.81
C GLU A 371 21.79 -32.65 -12.94
N ALA A 372 21.75 -33.96 -12.72
CA ALA A 372 21.11 -34.91 -13.63
C ALA A 372 19.58 -34.70 -13.69
N ALA A 373 18.91 -34.50 -12.55
CA ALA A 373 17.47 -34.14 -12.51
C ALA A 373 17.22 -32.83 -13.26
N LYS A 374 18.05 -31.82 -13.00
CA LYS A 374 17.94 -30.51 -13.64
C LYS A 374 18.04 -30.65 -15.14
N LYS A 375 18.98 -31.44 -15.67
CA LYS A 375 19.15 -31.73 -17.10
C LYS A 375 17.97 -32.49 -17.72
N LEU A 376 17.34 -33.38 -16.98
CA LEU A 376 16.18 -34.18 -17.42
C LEU A 376 14.84 -33.42 -17.31
N ASN A 377 14.76 -32.39 -16.46
CA ASN A 377 13.57 -31.58 -16.19
C ASN A 377 13.28 -30.47 -17.23
N ILE A 378 14.17 -30.27 -18.21
CA ILE A 378 14.29 -29.00 -18.97
C ILE A 378 13.18 -28.76 -19.98
N GLY A 379 12.49 -29.82 -20.40
CA GLY A 379 11.23 -29.73 -21.16
C GLY A 379 10.06 -29.13 -20.39
N THR A 380 10.18 -28.95 -19.07
CA THR A 380 9.12 -28.47 -18.16
C THR A 380 9.51 -27.18 -17.44
N ILE A 381 10.65 -26.58 -17.80
CA ILE A 381 11.05 -25.25 -17.35
C ILE A 381 10.20 -24.23 -18.10
N THR A 382 9.01 -24.01 -17.55
CA THR A 382 8.26 -22.77 -17.75
C THR A 382 9.11 -21.64 -17.19
N GLY A 383 9.37 -20.58 -17.96
CA GLY A 383 10.15 -19.45 -17.44
C GLY A 383 9.47 -18.85 -16.22
N LYS A 384 10.21 -18.20 -15.31
CA LYS A 384 9.66 -17.58 -14.07
C LYS A 384 8.41 -16.72 -14.30
N HIS A 385 8.27 -16.12 -15.48
CA HIS A 385 7.11 -15.34 -15.92
C HIS A 385 5.93 -16.22 -16.40
N GLN A 386 6.16 -17.30 -17.16
CA GLN A 386 5.13 -18.29 -17.51
C GLN A 386 4.65 -19.10 -16.28
N GLN A 387 5.53 -19.33 -15.30
CA GLN A 387 5.19 -19.93 -13.99
C GLN A 387 4.32 -19.01 -13.12
N LYS A 388 4.38 -17.68 -13.32
CA LYS A 388 3.43 -16.77 -12.70
C LYS A 388 2.09 -16.76 -13.44
N ALA A 389 2.14 -16.77 -14.78
CA ALA A 389 0.97 -16.79 -15.67
C ALA A 389 0.05 -18.01 -15.44
N LEU A 390 0.64 -19.20 -15.26
CA LEU A 390 -0.12 -20.43 -15.08
C LEU A 390 -0.76 -20.48 -13.70
N ALA A 391 -0.06 -20.05 -12.65
CA ALA A 391 -0.43 -20.36 -11.27
C ALA A 391 -1.34 -19.36 -10.53
N LEU A 392 -2.17 -18.60 -11.24
CA LEU A 392 -3.10 -17.66 -10.61
C LEU A 392 -4.50 -17.72 -11.23
N LYS A 393 -5.52 -17.40 -10.42
CA LYS A 393 -6.95 -17.29 -10.80
C LYS A 393 -7.26 -16.15 -11.81
N GLY A 394 -6.26 -15.67 -12.55
CA GLY A 394 -6.34 -14.54 -13.48
C GLY A 394 -6.73 -14.94 -14.90
N ILE A 395 -6.30 -14.15 -15.90
CA ILE A 395 -6.56 -14.43 -17.32
C ILE A 395 -5.83 -15.72 -17.76
N THR A 396 -6.58 -16.71 -18.24
CA THR A 396 -6.02 -17.95 -18.79
C THR A 396 -5.34 -17.71 -20.14
N VAL A 397 -4.47 -18.64 -20.57
CA VAL A 397 -3.83 -18.57 -21.90
C VAL A 397 -4.87 -18.53 -23.03
N GLU A 398 -5.96 -19.29 -22.89
CA GLU A 398 -7.07 -19.31 -23.85
C GLU A 398 -7.81 -17.97 -23.89
N GLU A 399 -8.13 -17.41 -22.72
CA GLU A 399 -8.81 -16.12 -22.63
C GLU A 399 -7.93 -14.99 -23.19
N PHE A 400 -6.62 -15.05 -22.94
CA PHE A 400 -5.67 -14.12 -23.56
C PHE A 400 -5.61 -14.26 -25.08
N ARG A 401 -5.60 -15.48 -25.62
CA ARG A 401 -5.64 -15.71 -27.07
C ARG A 401 -6.89 -15.08 -27.68
N LYS A 402 -8.04 -15.24 -27.04
CA LYS A 402 -9.28 -14.60 -27.47
C LYS A 402 -9.15 -13.07 -27.48
N MET A 403 -8.61 -12.46 -26.41
CA MET A 403 -8.38 -11.01 -26.38
C MET A 403 -7.42 -10.52 -27.47
N ARG A 404 -6.39 -11.31 -27.79
CA ARG A 404 -5.42 -11.01 -28.84
C ARG A 404 -6.07 -11.05 -30.23
N ASP A 405 -6.86 -12.07 -30.49
CA ASP A 405 -7.52 -12.26 -31.79
C ASP A 405 -8.60 -11.19 -32.00
N GLU A 406 -9.40 -10.90 -30.96
CA GLU A 406 -10.32 -9.75 -30.93
C GLU A 406 -9.59 -8.42 -31.23
N PHE A 407 -8.42 -8.21 -30.63
CA PHE A 407 -7.63 -7.00 -30.88
C PHE A 407 -7.09 -6.94 -32.32
N GLN A 408 -6.65 -8.07 -32.86
CA GLN A 408 -6.21 -8.16 -34.26
C GLN A 408 -7.33 -7.74 -35.21
N ASP A 409 -8.54 -8.25 -34.99
CA ASP A 409 -9.72 -7.89 -35.79
C ASP A 409 -10.06 -6.41 -35.65
N ILE A 410 -9.98 -5.85 -34.44
CA ILE A 410 -10.19 -4.41 -34.22
C ILE A 410 -9.14 -3.60 -35.01
N VAL A 411 -7.86 -3.98 -34.97
CA VAL A 411 -6.78 -3.27 -35.68
C VAL A 411 -6.98 -3.31 -37.20
N ILE A 412 -7.39 -4.46 -37.75
CA ILE A 412 -7.63 -4.61 -39.19
C ILE A 412 -8.82 -3.77 -39.65
N ASN A 413 -9.87 -3.69 -38.83
CA ASN A 413 -11.12 -3.02 -39.19
C ASN A 413 -11.21 -1.55 -38.75
N CYS A 414 -10.21 -1.04 -38.03
CA CYS A 414 -10.20 0.35 -37.56
C CYS A 414 -9.88 1.32 -38.71
N ASP A 415 -10.79 2.26 -38.97
CA ASP A 415 -10.62 3.29 -40.00
C ASP A 415 -9.84 4.48 -39.42
N PHE A 416 -8.55 4.55 -39.72
CA PHE A 416 -7.67 5.64 -39.29
C PHE A 416 -7.77 6.83 -40.24
N LYS A 417 -8.25 7.96 -39.74
CA LYS A 417 -8.41 9.18 -40.55
C LYS A 417 -7.09 9.95 -40.64
N LYS A 418 -6.57 10.13 -41.86
CA LYS A 418 -5.31 10.85 -42.13
C LYS A 418 -5.31 12.29 -41.63
N GLU A 419 -6.46 12.97 -41.67
CA GLU A 419 -6.62 14.32 -41.14
C GLU A 419 -6.33 14.46 -39.63
N ASN A 420 -6.30 13.36 -38.88
CA ASN A 420 -6.07 13.35 -37.44
C ASN A 420 -4.60 13.06 -37.04
N GLU A 421 -3.68 12.99 -38.00
CA GLU A 421 -2.26 12.65 -37.75
C GLU A 421 -1.49 13.69 -36.91
N GLN A 422 -1.95 14.94 -36.82
CA GLN A 422 -1.15 16.07 -36.29
C GLN A 422 -1.36 16.41 -34.80
N GLY A 423 -1.91 15.51 -33.98
CA GLY A 423 -2.31 15.83 -32.60
C GLY A 423 -1.41 15.31 -31.47
N GLN A 424 -0.65 14.23 -31.70
CA GLN A 424 0.10 13.56 -30.63
C GLN A 424 1.57 13.95 -30.61
N GLU A 425 2.12 14.07 -29.42
CA GLU A 425 3.56 14.25 -29.20
C GLU A 425 4.27 12.89 -29.22
N ARG A 426 5.44 12.83 -29.86
CA ARG A 426 6.24 11.61 -30.03
C ARG A 426 6.99 11.26 -28.75
N SER A 427 7.18 9.97 -28.48
CA SER A 427 8.09 9.51 -27.42
C SER A 427 9.49 10.06 -27.67
N VAL A 428 10.15 10.56 -26.62
CA VAL A 428 11.56 11.00 -26.71
C VAL A 428 12.54 9.84 -26.95
N VAL A 429 12.07 8.59 -26.81
CA VAL A 429 12.90 7.38 -26.98
C VAL A 429 12.60 6.71 -28.32
N SER A 430 11.37 6.28 -28.57
CA SER A 430 11.01 5.58 -29.81
C SER A 430 10.76 6.51 -30.99
N LEU A 431 10.57 7.82 -30.75
CA LEU A 431 10.16 8.82 -31.75
C LEU A 431 8.81 8.51 -32.43
N GLU A 432 8.02 7.60 -31.87
CA GLU A 432 6.68 7.24 -32.35
C GLU A 432 5.60 7.79 -31.41
N THR A 433 4.44 8.09 -31.97
CA THR A 433 3.19 8.33 -31.23
C THR A 433 2.42 7.02 -31.07
N GLN A 434 1.45 6.97 -30.15
CA GLN A 434 0.58 5.79 -30.03
C GLN A 434 -0.20 5.54 -31.34
N ARG A 435 -0.58 6.62 -32.04
CA ARG A 435 -1.21 6.54 -33.37
C ARG A 435 -0.30 5.90 -34.40
N ASP A 436 0.98 6.31 -34.49
CA ASP A 436 1.93 5.75 -35.47
C ASP A 436 2.06 4.24 -35.34
N ILE A 437 2.09 3.75 -34.09
CA ILE A 437 2.18 2.32 -33.78
C ILE A 437 0.95 1.56 -34.28
N VAL A 438 -0.26 2.07 -34.01
CA VAL A 438 -1.51 1.32 -34.29
C VAL A 438 -2.04 1.53 -35.71
N SER A 439 -1.69 2.64 -36.36
CA SER A 439 -2.09 2.91 -37.75
C SER A 439 -1.36 2.01 -38.75
N ASN A 440 -0.18 1.50 -38.39
CA ASN A 440 0.51 0.48 -39.17
C ASN A 440 -0.03 -0.93 -38.85
N SER A 441 -1.28 -1.17 -39.26
CA SER A 441 -2.00 -2.43 -38.99
C SER A 441 -1.21 -3.67 -39.43
N LYS A 442 -0.47 -3.60 -40.55
CA LYS A 442 0.38 -4.69 -41.03
C LYS A 442 1.46 -5.07 -40.00
N LEU A 443 2.22 -4.10 -39.49
CA LEU A 443 3.26 -4.38 -38.49
C LEU A 443 2.65 -4.86 -37.17
N VAL A 444 1.51 -4.32 -36.75
CA VAL A 444 0.82 -4.80 -35.54
C VAL A 444 0.42 -6.27 -35.70
N VAL A 445 -0.25 -6.64 -36.78
CA VAL A 445 -0.67 -8.02 -37.05
C VAL A 445 0.54 -8.96 -37.15
N GLU A 446 1.63 -8.54 -37.81
CA GLU A 446 2.87 -9.31 -37.87
C GLU A 446 3.50 -9.55 -36.49
N GLY A 447 3.52 -8.53 -35.63
CA GLY A 447 4.03 -8.64 -34.26
C GLY A 447 3.18 -9.57 -33.38
N LEU A 448 1.85 -9.51 -33.50
CA LEU A 448 0.92 -10.34 -32.71
C LEU A 448 1.12 -11.84 -32.93
N LYS A 449 1.64 -12.28 -34.08
CA LYS A 449 1.97 -13.69 -34.37
C LYS A 449 2.98 -14.29 -33.37
N TYR A 450 3.87 -13.46 -32.85
CA TYR A 450 4.93 -13.84 -31.91
C TYR A 450 4.52 -13.70 -30.44
N ILE A 451 3.33 -13.16 -30.17
CA ILE A 451 2.79 -12.99 -28.82
C ILE A 451 2.02 -14.25 -28.39
N LYS A 452 2.56 -14.99 -27.42
CA LYS A 452 1.99 -16.24 -26.93
C LYS A 452 1.27 -16.08 -25.58
N SER A 453 1.57 -15.03 -24.82
CA SER A 453 1.03 -14.74 -23.49
C SER A 453 0.88 -13.24 -23.21
N GLN A 454 0.11 -12.90 -22.18
CA GLN A 454 -0.08 -11.52 -21.71
C GLN A 454 1.22 -10.84 -21.30
N TYR A 455 2.20 -11.60 -20.83
CA TYR A 455 3.54 -11.12 -20.49
C TYR A 455 4.31 -10.68 -21.73
N ASP A 456 4.25 -11.49 -22.79
CA ASP A 456 4.91 -11.16 -24.06
C ASP A 456 4.36 -9.85 -24.60
N PHE A 457 3.03 -9.68 -24.54
CA PHE A 457 2.39 -8.45 -24.97
C PHE A 457 2.80 -7.26 -24.11
N ALA A 458 2.77 -7.40 -22.78
CA ALA A 458 3.13 -6.32 -21.87
C ALA A 458 4.58 -5.86 -22.01
N GLU A 459 5.52 -6.78 -22.26
CA GLU A 459 6.93 -6.48 -22.43
C GLU A 459 7.26 -5.84 -23.80
N THR A 460 6.46 -6.12 -24.83
CA THR A 460 6.83 -5.79 -26.22
C THR A 460 5.94 -4.74 -26.86
N PHE A 461 4.66 -4.64 -26.50
CA PHE A 461 3.74 -3.67 -27.08
C PHE A 461 3.95 -2.29 -26.42
N PRO A 462 4.27 -1.25 -27.20
CA PRO A 462 4.52 0.09 -26.64
C PRO A 462 3.20 0.76 -26.29
N LEU A 463 3.11 1.20 -25.04
CA LEU A 463 2.15 2.19 -24.60
C LEU A 463 2.88 3.54 -24.52
N VAL A 464 2.47 4.51 -25.34
CA VAL A 464 3.08 5.85 -25.41
C VAL A 464 2.21 6.85 -24.66
N GLY A 465 2.82 7.67 -23.80
CA GLY A 465 2.09 8.65 -23.03
C GLY A 465 2.95 9.52 -22.13
N HIS A 466 2.31 10.36 -21.32
CA HIS A 466 3.00 11.20 -20.36
C HIS A 466 3.66 10.36 -19.25
N GLY A 467 4.94 10.60 -19.02
CA GLY A 467 5.71 10.02 -17.93
C GLY A 467 5.27 10.59 -16.58
N LEU A 468 4.90 9.70 -15.67
CA LEU A 468 4.48 10.04 -14.31
C LEU A 468 5.37 9.38 -13.26
N LYS A 469 5.51 10.07 -12.13
CA LYS A 469 5.88 9.43 -10.87
C LYS A 469 4.62 9.10 -10.10
N VAL A 470 4.39 7.82 -9.84
CA VAL A 470 3.26 7.35 -9.01
C VAL A 470 3.76 6.59 -7.79
N LYS A 471 3.08 6.78 -6.68
CA LYS A 471 3.26 5.99 -5.47
C LYS A 471 2.27 4.83 -5.46
N ARG A 472 2.82 3.63 -5.29
CA ARG A 472 2.07 2.37 -5.18
C ARG A 472 2.24 1.86 -3.75
N ASN A 473 1.15 1.82 -2.99
CA ASN A 473 1.11 1.12 -1.70
C ASN A 473 0.76 -0.36 -1.96
N ASP A 474 0.92 -1.24 -0.98
CA ASP A 474 0.61 -2.68 -1.14
C ASP A 474 -0.84 -2.93 -1.59
N GLY A 475 -1.78 -2.07 -1.17
CA GLY A 475 -3.16 -2.13 -1.65
C GLY A 475 -3.34 -1.85 -3.15
N CYS A 476 -2.40 -1.14 -3.80
CA CYS A 476 -2.49 -0.78 -5.21
C CYS A 476 -2.33 -1.98 -6.14
N PHE A 477 -1.63 -3.04 -5.71
CA PHE A 477 -1.50 -4.29 -6.47
C PHE A 477 -2.85 -4.99 -6.67
N VAL A 478 -3.80 -4.70 -5.78
CA VAL A 478 -5.14 -5.26 -5.79
C VAL A 478 -6.12 -4.23 -6.33
N ASN A 479 -6.11 -2.99 -5.82
CA ASN A 479 -7.06 -1.92 -6.13
C ASN A 479 -6.40 -0.70 -6.83
N PRO A 480 -6.72 -0.41 -8.11
CA PRO A 480 -6.09 0.68 -8.87
C PRO A 480 -6.48 2.06 -8.34
N TRP A 481 -7.62 2.22 -7.67
CA TRP A 481 -8.07 3.50 -7.12
C TRP A 481 -7.22 3.99 -5.94
N LEU A 482 -6.30 3.18 -5.41
CA LEU A 482 -5.36 3.57 -4.37
C LEU A 482 -4.09 4.25 -4.90
N VAL A 483 -3.83 4.22 -6.21
CA VAL A 483 -2.64 4.85 -6.80
C VAL A 483 -2.62 6.36 -6.54
N GLN A 484 -1.44 6.92 -6.24
CA GLN A 484 -1.26 8.36 -6.06
C GLN A 484 -0.27 8.89 -7.08
N VAL A 485 -0.61 9.99 -7.77
CA VAL A 485 0.30 10.67 -8.69
C VAL A 485 1.10 11.71 -7.91
N GLU A 486 2.42 11.55 -7.89
CA GLU A 486 3.35 12.44 -7.17
C GLU A 486 3.97 13.50 -8.08
N ASN A 487 4.17 13.19 -9.37
CA ASN A 487 4.76 14.14 -10.31
C ASN A 487 4.39 13.83 -11.77
N PHE A 488 4.46 14.87 -12.60
CA PHE A 488 4.41 14.81 -14.06
C PHE A 488 5.76 15.24 -14.63
N ALA A 489 6.29 14.48 -15.59
CA ALA A 489 7.40 14.95 -16.40
C ALA A 489 6.96 16.17 -17.23
N GLN A 490 7.79 17.21 -17.28
CA GLN A 490 7.48 18.47 -17.94
C GLN A 490 8.31 18.68 -19.21
N GLN A 491 9.60 18.32 -19.19
CA GLN A 491 10.47 18.51 -20.35
C GLN A 491 10.45 17.29 -21.28
N ASN A 492 10.86 16.12 -20.77
CA ASN A 492 10.88 14.88 -21.54
C ASN A 492 9.59 14.10 -21.27
N LYS A 493 8.47 14.78 -21.50
CA LYS A 493 7.19 14.39 -20.91
C LYS A 493 6.59 13.15 -21.55
N VAL A 494 6.81 12.87 -22.83
CA VAL A 494 6.26 11.67 -23.50
C VAL A 494 7.32 10.58 -23.63
N ILE A 495 7.02 9.40 -23.10
CA ILE A 495 7.87 8.20 -23.16
C ILE A 495 7.03 6.96 -23.51
N ASP A 496 7.70 5.84 -23.82
CA ASP A 496 7.08 4.54 -24.08
C ASP A 496 7.28 3.52 -22.95
N SER A 497 6.32 2.60 -22.81
CA SER A 497 6.34 1.56 -21.78
C SER A 497 7.48 0.57 -21.93
N ALA A 498 7.95 0.33 -23.15
CA ALA A 498 9.06 -0.59 -23.41
C ALA A 498 10.34 -0.08 -22.72
N TYR A 499 10.63 1.22 -22.83
CA TYR A 499 11.74 1.84 -22.12
C TYR A 499 11.59 1.78 -20.59
N LEU A 500 10.36 1.96 -20.10
CA LEU A 500 10.07 1.89 -18.66
C LEU A 500 10.31 0.47 -18.11
N ILE A 501 9.83 -0.55 -18.82
CA ILE A 501 9.98 -1.97 -18.44
C ILE A 501 11.45 -2.39 -18.51
N LYS A 502 12.19 -1.98 -19.56
CA LYS A 502 13.63 -2.23 -19.69
C LYS A 502 14.41 -1.76 -18.47
N ASN A 503 14.04 -0.61 -17.92
CA ASN A 503 14.68 0.00 -16.75
C ASN A 503 14.00 -0.39 -15.42
N ASN A 504 13.24 -1.48 -15.37
CA ASN A 504 12.54 -1.96 -14.18
C ASN A 504 11.70 -0.87 -13.47
N PHE A 505 11.02 -0.03 -14.24
CA PHE A 505 10.21 1.09 -13.76
C PHE A 505 11.00 2.14 -12.93
N LYS A 506 12.31 2.26 -13.16
CA LYS A 506 13.19 3.25 -12.54
C LYS A 506 13.87 4.09 -13.61
N VAL A 507 13.10 4.97 -14.25
CA VAL A 507 13.62 5.89 -15.26
C VAL A 507 13.93 7.23 -14.60
N GLU A 508 15.14 7.75 -14.82
CA GLU A 508 15.53 9.10 -14.47
C GLU A 508 15.96 9.83 -15.75
N LEU A 509 15.25 10.89 -16.11
CA LEU A 509 15.60 11.72 -17.28
C LEU A 509 16.18 13.05 -16.80
N ASN A 510 17.32 13.45 -17.39
CA ASN A 510 17.94 14.74 -17.08
C ASN A 510 17.16 15.87 -17.74
N THR A 511 16.85 16.91 -16.98
CA THR A 511 16.15 18.13 -17.45
C THR A 511 17.08 19.34 -17.60
N GLY A 512 18.39 19.08 -17.65
CA GLY A 512 19.45 20.10 -17.58
C GLY A 512 19.87 20.44 -16.13
N GLY A 513 21.17 20.66 -15.92
CA GLY A 513 21.77 20.86 -14.58
C GLY A 513 21.80 19.58 -13.73
N GLU A 514 21.67 19.71 -12.40
CA GLU A 514 21.55 18.58 -11.45
C GLU A 514 20.11 18.07 -11.25
N LYS A 515 19.13 18.60 -12.00
CA LYS A 515 17.71 18.22 -11.85
C LYS A 515 17.36 17.02 -12.73
N LYS A 516 16.64 16.07 -12.13
CA LYS A 516 16.17 14.83 -12.75
C LYS A 516 14.67 14.66 -12.58
N GLU A 517 14.02 14.16 -13.63
CA GLU A 517 12.63 13.69 -13.59
C GLU A 517 12.63 12.18 -13.38
N GLU A 518 12.06 11.74 -12.25
CA GLU A 518 11.84 10.32 -11.97
C GLU A 518 10.50 9.87 -12.57
N ILE A 519 10.51 8.77 -13.32
CA ILE A 519 9.34 8.23 -14.00
C ILE A 519 9.23 6.72 -13.72
N ASN A 520 8.03 6.29 -13.32
CA ASN A 520 7.73 4.88 -13.03
C ASN A 520 6.33 4.45 -13.51
N CYS A 521 5.62 5.28 -14.28
CA CYS A 521 4.32 5.00 -14.87
C CYS A 521 4.12 5.84 -16.13
N ILE A 522 3.25 5.39 -17.03
CA ILE A 522 2.85 6.12 -18.23
C ILE A 522 1.35 6.35 -18.19
N LEU A 523 0.95 7.58 -18.50
CA LEU A 523 -0.43 7.98 -18.71
C LEU A 523 -0.60 8.39 -20.17
N PRO A 524 -1.17 7.52 -21.02
CA PRO A 524 -1.56 7.92 -22.37
C PRO A 524 -2.62 9.01 -22.29
N LEU A 525 -2.48 10.03 -23.12
CA LEU A 525 -3.39 11.16 -23.18
C LEU A 525 -3.61 11.50 -24.65
N PHE A 526 -4.87 11.56 -25.06
CA PHE A 526 -5.28 11.67 -26.45
C PHE A 526 -6.06 12.97 -26.68
N PRO A 527 -5.67 13.79 -27.67
CA PRO A 527 -6.48 14.92 -28.12
C PRO A 527 -7.81 14.46 -28.74
N ARG A 528 -8.77 15.39 -28.83
CA ARG A 528 -10.09 15.13 -29.41
C ARG A 528 -10.05 14.67 -30.88
N SER A 529 -9.00 15.00 -31.62
CA SER A 529 -8.77 14.50 -32.98
C SER A 529 -8.63 12.97 -33.02
N ASP A 530 -8.23 12.31 -31.93
CA ASP A 530 -8.02 10.86 -31.88
C ASP A 530 -9.28 10.03 -31.63
N GLN A 531 -10.45 10.58 -31.97
CA GLN A 531 -11.73 9.90 -31.77
C GLN A 531 -11.85 8.58 -32.55
N ASP A 532 -11.16 8.47 -33.69
CA ASP A 532 -11.04 7.26 -34.50
C ASP A 532 -10.19 6.16 -33.84
N LEU A 533 -9.36 6.47 -32.83
CA LEU A 533 -8.63 5.45 -32.04
C LEU A 533 -9.52 4.76 -30.99
N GLN A 534 -10.77 5.20 -30.83
CA GLN A 534 -11.68 4.67 -29.80
C GLN A 534 -11.80 3.13 -29.79
N PRO A 535 -11.98 2.42 -30.92
CA PRO A 535 -12.10 0.96 -30.91
C PRO A 535 -10.86 0.28 -30.31
N ILE A 536 -9.68 0.79 -30.66
CA ILE A 536 -8.37 0.30 -30.17
C ILE A 536 -8.25 0.53 -28.67
N LEU A 537 -8.50 1.77 -28.21
CA LEU A 537 -8.34 2.15 -26.81
C LEU A 537 -9.36 1.47 -25.88
N ARG A 538 -10.51 1.04 -26.41
CA ARG A 538 -11.53 0.29 -25.67
C ARG A 538 -11.29 -1.21 -25.62
N SER A 539 -10.37 -1.72 -26.43
CA SER A 539 -10.07 -3.15 -26.48
C SER A 539 -9.60 -3.67 -25.12
N ARG A 540 -9.92 -4.95 -24.85
CA ARG A 540 -9.59 -5.59 -23.58
C ARG A 540 -8.08 -5.71 -23.39
N ILE A 541 -7.33 -5.97 -24.45
CA ILE A 541 -5.87 -6.12 -24.37
C ILE A 541 -5.16 -4.80 -24.04
N ILE A 542 -5.65 -3.65 -24.53
CA ILE A 542 -5.09 -2.33 -24.17
C ILE A 542 -5.43 -1.98 -22.72
N LYS A 543 -6.66 -2.28 -22.27
CA LYS A 543 -7.04 -2.14 -20.85
C LYS A 543 -6.20 -3.04 -19.93
N LEU A 544 -5.85 -4.24 -20.37
CA LEU A 544 -4.92 -5.13 -19.66
C LEU A 544 -3.53 -4.49 -19.52
N LEU A 545 -3.00 -3.92 -20.60
CA LEU A 545 -1.72 -3.21 -20.59
C LEU A 545 -1.73 -2.01 -19.64
N LEU A 546 -2.81 -1.22 -19.64
CA LEU A 546 -3.00 -0.11 -18.71
C LEU A 546 -3.11 -0.57 -17.26
N THR A 547 -3.77 -1.72 -17.02
CA THR A 547 -3.82 -2.36 -15.70
C THR A 547 -2.42 -2.72 -15.22
N PHE A 548 -1.62 -3.34 -16.07
CA PHE A 548 -0.23 -3.67 -15.79
C PHE A 548 0.63 -2.42 -15.52
N MET A 549 0.45 -1.32 -16.26
CA MET A 549 1.21 -0.08 -16.01
C MET A 549 0.93 0.52 -14.63
N VAL A 550 -0.32 0.46 -14.15
CA VAL A 550 -0.70 1.02 -12.85
C VAL A 550 -0.34 0.06 -11.71
N GLN A 551 -0.65 -1.22 -11.83
CA GLN A 551 -0.55 -2.18 -10.73
C GLN A 551 0.73 -3.02 -10.75
N GLN A 552 1.47 -3.05 -11.87
CA GLN A 552 2.62 -3.93 -12.09
C GLN A 552 2.30 -5.43 -11.93
N ASN A 553 1.03 -5.78 -12.08
CA ASN A 553 0.52 -7.14 -12.10
C ASN A 553 -0.19 -7.36 -13.43
N VAL A 554 0.35 -8.26 -14.26
CA VAL A 554 -0.19 -8.53 -15.60
C VAL A 554 -1.29 -9.59 -15.58
N ASP A 555 -1.46 -10.29 -14.44
CA ASP A 555 -2.46 -11.35 -14.29
C ASP A 555 -3.83 -10.81 -13.89
N THR A 556 -3.89 -9.53 -13.54
CA THR A 556 -5.12 -8.83 -13.17
C THR A 556 -5.66 -7.99 -14.31
N PHE A 557 -6.98 -8.01 -14.47
CA PHE A 557 -7.69 -7.19 -15.45
C PHE A 557 -8.77 -6.38 -14.74
N TYR A 558 -8.62 -5.06 -14.79
CA TYR A 558 -9.51 -4.12 -14.14
C TYR A 558 -9.88 -3.01 -15.11
N GLU A 559 -11.12 -3.03 -15.58
CA GLU A 559 -11.60 -2.17 -16.68
C GLU A 559 -11.48 -0.67 -16.37
N GLU A 560 -11.65 -0.28 -15.09
CA GLU A 560 -11.60 1.11 -14.66
C GLU A 560 -10.20 1.58 -14.24
N THR A 561 -9.16 0.76 -14.38
CA THR A 561 -7.80 1.14 -13.95
C THR A 561 -7.32 2.42 -14.61
N TYR A 562 -7.62 2.58 -15.90
CA TYR A 562 -7.22 3.77 -16.62
C TYR A 562 -8.03 5.00 -16.18
N LEU A 563 -9.32 4.84 -15.85
CA LEU A 563 -10.14 5.90 -15.27
C LEU A 563 -9.61 6.32 -13.91
N ALA A 564 -9.18 5.36 -13.09
CA ALA A 564 -8.55 5.62 -11.81
C ALA A 564 -7.26 6.43 -11.98
N LEU A 565 -6.38 6.06 -12.93
CA LEU A 565 -5.17 6.80 -13.21
C LEU A 565 -5.47 8.23 -13.70
N LEU A 566 -6.43 8.39 -14.63
CA LEU A 566 -6.89 9.69 -15.12
C LEU A 566 -7.45 10.57 -13.99
N ALA A 567 -8.24 10.00 -13.08
CA ALA A 567 -8.81 10.72 -11.95
C ALA A 567 -7.73 11.23 -10.99
N ASN A 568 -6.73 10.40 -10.71
CA ASN A 568 -5.65 10.74 -9.78
C ASN A 568 -4.66 11.73 -10.42
N ALA A 569 -4.45 11.62 -11.73
CA ALA A 569 -3.76 12.60 -12.54
C ALA A 569 -4.48 13.96 -12.53
N LEU A 570 -5.80 13.98 -12.71
CA LEU A 570 -6.61 15.20 -12.66
C LEU A 570 -6.50 15.91 -11.31
N ILE A 571 -6.60 15.16 -10.21
CA ILE A 571 -6.42 15.70 -8.85
C ILE A 571 -5.04 16.34 -8.70
N PHE A 572 -3.97 15.69 -9.18
CA PHE A 572 -2.63 16.26 -9.12
C PHE A 572 -2.52 17.56 -9.92
N VAL A 573 -3.06 17.59 -11.15
CA VAL A 573 -3.00 18.76 -12.03
C VAL A 573 -3.74 19.96 -11.42
N TYR A 574 -4.88 19.73 -10.74
CA TYR A 574 -5.59 20.79 -9.99
C TYR A 574 -4.86 21.29 -8.74
N LYS A 575 -3.89 20.54 -8.20
CA LYS A 575 -2.99 21.04 -7.12
C LYS A 575 -1.91 21.97 -7.65
N GLN A 576 -1.66 21.99 -8.96
CA GLN A 576 -0.62 22.83 -9.55
C GLN A 576 -1.12 24.27 -9.79
N PRO A 577 -0.21 25.25 -9.86
CA PRO A 577 -0.57 26.62 -10.23
C PRO A 577 -1.22 26.67 -11.62
N ARG A 578 -2.17 27.60 -11.78
CA ARG A 578 -2.84 27.82 -13.06
C ARG A 578 -1.84 28.32 -14.10
N THR A 579 -1.57 27.47 -15.09
CA THR A 579 -0.61 27.67 -16.17
C THR A 579 -1.17 27.08 -17.45
N LYS A 580 -0.61 27.46 -18.60
CA LYS A 580 -1.00 26.86 -19.90
C LYS A 580 -0.84 25.33 -19.89
N TRP A 581 0.24 24.82 -19.29
CA TRP A 581 0.45 23.38 -19.12
C TRP A 581 -0.70 22.68 -18.36
N GLN A 582 -1.19 23.31 -17.29
CA GLN A 582 -2.32 22.78 -16.52
C GLN A 582 -3.58 22.70 -17.39
N GLU A 583 -3.92 23.79 -18.09
CA GLU A 583 -5.11 23.87 -18.95
C GLU A 583 -5.04 22.85 -20.10
N ASP A 584 -3.88 22.75 -20.77
CA ASP A 584 -3.65 21.78 -21.85
C ASP A 584 -3.79 20.33 -21.34
N THR A 585 -3.24 20.03 -20.16
CA THR A 585 -3.30 18.69 -19.56
C THR A 585 -4.73 18.32 -19.14
N ILE A 586 -5.49 19.25 -18.56
CA ILE A 586 -6.91 19.05 -18.20
C ILE A 586 -7.73 18.74 -19.46
N ASN A 587 -7.51 19.48 -20.55
CA ASN A 587 -8.20 19.26 -21.82
C ASN A 587 -7.89 17.89 -22.44
N LEU A 588 -6.64 17.44 -22.32
CA LEU A 588 -6.23 16.10 -22.74
C LEU A 588 -6.87 15.00 -21.87
N ILE A 589 -6.93 15.18 -20.55
CA ILE A 589 -7.62 14.24 -19.65
C ILE A 589 -9.11 14.14 -20.00
N TYR A 590 -9.77 15.27 -20.24
CA TYR A 590 -11.17 15.30 -20.70
C TYR A 590 -11.36 14.55 -22.02
N SER A 591 -10.56 14.89 -23.03
CA SER A 591 -10.64 14.29 -24.37
C SER A 591 -10.44 12.77 -24.30
N THR A 592 -9.41 12.34 -23.56
CA THR A 592 -9.12 10.92 -23.28
C THR A 592 -10.29 10.22 -22.61
N THR A 593 -10.85 10.82 -21.55
CA THR A 593 -11.99 10.26 -20.81
C THR A 593 -13.20 10.09 -21.74
N SER A 594 -13.45 11.09 -22.58
CA SER A 594 -14.53 11.04 -23.60
C SER A 594 -14.30 9.94 -24.62
N ILE A 595 -13.09 9.83 -25.19
CA ILE A 595 -12.79 8.81 -26.20
C ILE A 595 -12.98 7.41 -25.61
N VAL A 596 -12.45 7.16 -24.41
CA VAL A 596 -12.41 5.81 -23.84
C VAL A 596 -13.72 5.39 -23.18
N TYR A 597 -14.42 6.29 -22.47
CA TYR A 597 -15.53 5.90 -21.59
C TYR A 597 -16.92 6.34 -22.04
N LYS A 598 -17.05 7.39 -22.87
CA LYS A 598 -18.36 7.90 -23.32
C LYS A 598 -19.20 6.82 -24.01
N GLY A 599 -20.43 6.59 -23.57
CA GLY A 599 -21.32 5.58 -24.14
C GLY A 599 -20.97 4.14 -23.75
N THR A 600 -20.04 3.91 -22.81
CA THR A 600 -19.89 2.60 -22.17
C THR A 600 -20.94 2.46 -21.07
N GLU A 601 -21.60 1.30 -20.98
CA GLU A 601 -22.73 1.07 -20.07
C GLU A 601 -22.37 1.38 -18.60
N LYS A 602 -21.24 0.85 -18.11
CA LYS A 602 -20.78 1.09 -16.73
C LYS A 602 -20.59 2.58 -16.41
N PHE A 603 -19.95 3.31 -17.32
CA PHE A 603 -19.69 4.73 -17.11
C PHE A 603 -20.97 5.55 -17.16
N GLU A 604 -21.82 5.35 -18.17
CA GLU A 604 -23.08 6.07 -18.31
C GLU A 604 -24.05 5.76 -17.16
N ASN A 605 -24.12 4.50 -16.71
CA ASN A 605 -24.90 4.12 -15.53
C ASN A 605 -24.39 4.84 -14.27
N TYR A 606 -23.08 4.95 -14.09
CA TYR A 606 -22.51 5.69 -12.97
C TYR A 606 -22.80 7.20 -13.06
N LEU A 607 -22.68 7.81 -14.25
CA LEU A 607 -23.03 9.22 -14.48
C LEU A 607 -24.50 9.49 -14.16
N LYS A 608 -25.41 8.64 -14.65
CA LYS A 608 -26.84 8.73 -14.36
C LYS A 608 -27.11 8.59 -12.85
N LYS A 609 -26.48 7.62 -12.20
CA LYS A 609 -26.59 7.38 -10.76
C LYS A 609 -26.10 8.58 -9.95
N LEU A 610 -25.01 9.24 -10.37
CA LEU A 610 -24.50 10.44 -9.72
C LEU A 610 -25.52 11.59 -9.74
N LEU A 611 -26.26 11.75 -10.85
CA LEU A 611 -27.28 12.78 -11.04
C LEU A 611 -28.59 12.45 -10.32
N GLU A 612 -29.08 11.21 -10.43
CA GLU A 612 -30.41 10.80 -9.95
C GLU A 612 -30.40 10.31 -8.50
N ASN A 613 -29.31 9.68 -8.05
CA ASN A 613 -29.18 9.09 -6.72
C ASN A 613 -27.75 9.26 -6.17
N PRO A 614 -27.35 10.49 -5.79
CA PRO A 614 -25.98 10.80 -5.40
C PRO A 614 -25.51 9.97 -4.19
N THR A 615 -26.37 9.71 -3.18
CA THR A 615 -26.00 8.85 -2.05
C THR A 615 -25.47 7.50 -2.53
N SER A 616 -26.18 6.87 -3.45
CA SER A 616 -25.80 5.56 -3.96
C SER A 616 -24.53 5.58 -4.82
N ALA A 617 -24.23 6.69 -5.50
CA ALA A 617 -23.04 6.85 -6.33
C ALA A 617 -21.79 7.16 -5.49
N TYR A 618 -21.88 8.17 -4.60
CA TYR A 618 -20.76 8.58 -3.75
C TYR A 618 -20.36 7.50 -2.74
N LEU A 619 -21.32 6.68 -2.27
CA LEU A 619 -21.06 5.58 -1.33
C LEU A 619 -20.97 4.22 -2.01
N GLU A 620 -20.92 4.18 -3.34
CA GLU A 620 -20.77 2.93 -4.09
C GLU A 620 -19.48 2.23 -3.71
N LYS A 621 -19.62 0.99 -3.23
CA LYS A 621 -18.47 0.12 -3.01
C LYS A 621 -18.05 -0.46 -4.35
N GLU A 622 -16.76 -0.54 -4.57
CA GLU A 622 -16.22 -1.19 -5.75
C GLU A 622 -16.54 -2.69 -5.69
N GLU A 623 -17.20 -3.23 -6.73
CA GLU A 623 -17.73 -4.61 -6.77
C GLU A 623 -16.66 -5.67 -6.46
N GLN A 624 -15.41 -5.38 -6.81
CA GLN A 624 -14.27 -6.26 -6.62
C GLN A 624 -13.54 -6.08 -5.27
N TYR A 625 -13.88 -5.05 -4.49
CA TYR A 625 -13.26 -4.76 -3.19
C TYR A 625 -14.33 -4.42 -2.15
N GLU A 626 -14.72 -5.43 -1.38
CA GLU A 626 -15.63 -5.26 -0.24
C GLU A 626 -15.10 -4.14 0.68
N ASP A 627 -15.98 -3.18 0.97
CA ASP A 627 -15.77 -2.00 1.83
C ASP A 627 -14.94 -0.82 1.30
N TYR A 628 -14.40 -0.87 0.07
CA TYR A 628 -13.70 0.27 -0.52
C TYR A 628 -14.61 1.19 -1.35
N VAL A 629 -14.50 2.49 -1.12
CA VAL A 629 -15.20 3.54 -1.88
C VAL A 629 -14.15 4.50 -2.45
N ALA A 630 -14.14 4.70 -3.77
CA ALA A 630 -13.11 5.46 -4.47
C ALA A 630 -13.33 6.98 -4.40
N THR A 631 -12.48 7.71 -3.68
CA THR A 631 -12.66 9.16 -3.50
C THR A 631 -12.47 9.99 -4.77
N SER A 632 -11.72 9.49 -5.74
CA SER A 632 -11.44 10.19 -7.00
C SER A 632 -12.45 9.90 -8.12
N LYS A 633 -13.28 8.84 -8.00
CA LYS A 633 -14.26 8.44 -9.03
C LYS A 633 -15.40 9.45 -9.20
N PRO A 634 -16.05 9.96 -8.13
CA PRO A 634 -17.03 11.04 -8.27
C PRO A 634 -16.43 12.32 -8.86
N PHE A 635 -15.17 12.64 -8.51
CA PHE A 635 -14.50 13.85 -8.98
C PHE A 635 -14.29 13.87 -10.50
N ILE A 636 -13.73 12.81 -11.09
CA ILE A 636 -13.55 12.74 -12.56
C ILE A 636 -14.89 12.68 -13.30
N SER A 637 -15.90 12.05 -12.70
CA SER A 637 -17.24 11.91 -13.28
C SER A 637 -17.96 13.27 -13.32
N LEU A 638 -17.89 14.03 -12.23
CA LEU A 638 -18.41 15.39 -12.17
C LEU A 638 -17.67 16.32 -13.14
N PHE A 639 -16.34 16.24 -13.19
CA PHE A 639 -15.52 16.96 -14.17
C PHE A 639 -15.98 16.67 -15.61
N TYR A 640 -16.20 15.40 -15.95
CA TYR A 640 -16.68 15.01 -17.28
C TYR A 640 -18.07 15.58 -17.61
N LEU A 641 -19.02 15.49 -16.68
CA LEU A 641 -20.37 16.03 -16.86
C LEU A 641 -20.39 17.56 -17.01
N MET A 642 -19.48 18.25 -16.33
CA MET A 642 -19.30 19.69 -16.47
C MET A 642 -18.75 20.08 -17.84
N MET A 643 -17.71 19.38 -18.30
CA MET A 643 -17.10 19.63 -19.61
C MET A 643 -18.05 19.34 -20.78
N THR A 644 -19.02 18.43 -20.58
CA THR A 644 -20.07 18.12 -21.57
C THR A 644 -21.28 19.06 -21.50
N LYS A 645 -21.31 20.01 -20.56
CA LYS A 645 -22.44 20.92 -20.28
C LYS A 645 -23.75 20.20 -19.89
N ASN A 646 -23.66 18.96 -19.42
CA ASN A 646 -24.82 18.21 -18.92
C ASN A 646 -25.23 18.62 -17.50
N ILE A 647 -24.35 19.35 -16.78
CA ILE A 647 -24.65 19.98 -15.49
C ILE A 647 -24.41 21.48 -15.65
N VAL A 648 -25.46 22.25 -15.91
CA VAL A 648 -25.37 23.73 -15.96
C VAL A 648 -26.29 24.38 -14.93
N GLN A 649 -27.36 23.71 -14.47
CA GLN A 649 -28.35 24.33 -13.60
C GLN A 649 -28.04 24.28 -12.10
N ASP A 650 -27.24 23.33 -11.60
CA ASP A 650 -26.94 23.22 -10.15
C ASP A 650 -25.49 22.77 -9.82
N PHE A 651 -24.49 23.39 -10.47
CA PHE A 651 -23.07 23.11 -10.18
C PHE A 651 -22.70 23.35 -8.71
N ASP A 652 -23.33 24.35 -8.09
CA ASP A 652 -23.04 24.71 -6.71
C ASP A 652 -23.48 23.59 -5.76
N SER A 653 -24.64 22.95 -6.00
CA SER A 653 -25.05 21.75 -5.23
C SER A 653 -24.12 20.56 -5.45
N GLU A 654 -23.64 20.32 -6.67
CA GLU A 654 -22.73 19.19 -6.93
C GLU A 654 -21.37 19.37 -6.25
N ILE A 655 -20.86 20.60 -6.21
CA ILE A 655 -19.65 20.93 -5.47
C ILE A 655 -19.87 20.79 -3.97
N GLU A 656 -21.02 21.22 -3.45
CA GLU A 656 -21.40 21.00 -2.06
C GLU A 656 -21.44 19.50 -1.74
N LYS A 657 -22.05 18.65 -2.58
CA LYS A 657 -22.04 17.18 -2.41
C LYS A 657 -20.62 16.61 -2.41
N LEU A 658 -19.74 17.07 -3.30
CA LEU A 658 -18.34 16.64 -3.31
C LEU A 658 -17.59 17.02 -2.02
N ILE A 659 -17.89 18.18 -1.45
CA ILE A 659 -17.35 18.62 -0.15
C ILE A 659 -17.93 17.79 1.01
N LEU A 660 -19.24 17.50 1.00
CA LEU A 660 -19.87 16.61 1.97
C LEU A 660 -19.19 15.23 1.97
N TYR A 661 -18.99 14.68 0.77
CA TYR A 661 -18.31 13.41 0.56
C TYR A 661 -16.87 13.41 1.08
N HIS A 662 -16.13 14.50 0.84
CA HIS A 662 -14.80 14.71 1.37
C HIS A 662 -14.76 14.57 2.91
N PHE A 663 -15.68 15.23 3.62
CA PHE A 663 -15.74 15.16 5.08
C PHE A 663 -16.18 13.79 5.60
N ILE A 664 -17.12 13.10 4.93
CA ILE A 664 -17.55 11.74 5.32
C ILE A 664 -16.39 10.75 5.25
N ARG A 665 -15.60 10.76 4.16
CA ARG A 665 -14.63 9.69 3.91
C ARG A 665 -13.28 9.88 4.56
N GLU A 666 -12.76 11.10 4.53
CA GLU A 666 -11.37 11.35 4.93
C GLU A 666 -11.25 11.93 6.35
N GLN A 667 -12.32 12.55 6.88
CA GLN A 667 -12.28 13.28 8.16
C GLN A 667 -13.11 12.61 9.26
N PHE A 668 -14.24 11.98 8.92
CA PHE A 668 -15.13 11.32 9.89
C PHE A 668 -14.46 10.16 10.66
N LYS A 669 -13.39 9.57 10.13
CA LYS A 669 -12.57 8.56 10.82
C LYS A 669 -11.86 9.09 12.07
N HIS A 670 -11.71 10.40 12.24
CA HIS A 670 -10.80 10.98 13.22
C HIS A 670 -11.44 11.68 14.43
N GLN A 671 -12.68 12.18 14.38
CA GLN A 671 -13.49 12.60 15.54
C GLN A 671 -14.84 13.20 15.10
N GLN A 672 -15.97 12.80 15.71
CA GLN A 672 -17.32 13.31 15.41
C GLN A 672 -17.67 14.62 16.14
N GLN A 673 -16.69 15.31 16.72
CA GLN A 673 -16.93 16.51 17.54
C GLN A 673 -16.77 17.77 16.70
N LEU A 674 -17.74 18.70 16.81
CA LEU A 674 -17.72 19.98 16.09
C LEU A 674 -16.51 20.83 16.49
N THR A 675 -16.10 20.74 17.76
CA THR A 675 -14.96 21.49 18.33
C THR A 675 -13.62 21.11 17.73
N TYR A 676 -13.52 19.99 17.01
CA TYR A 676 -12.32 19.63 16.26
C TYR A 676 -12.15 20.51 15.02
N TYR A 677 -13.26 20.83 14.34
CA TYR A 677 -13.25 21.54 13.05
C TYR A 677 -13.60 23.03 13.17
N LEU A 678 -14.37 23.42 14.19
CA LEU A 678 -14.92 24.76 14.36
C LEU A 678 -14.50 25.37 15.70
N LYS A 679 -14.28 26.69 15.72
CA LYS A 679 -13.95 27.47 16.91
C LYS A 679 -14.88 28.66 17.08
N LEU A 680 -15.08 29.06 18.34
CA LEU A 680 -15.77 30.30 18.68
C LEU A 680 -14.77 31.45 18.74
N LYS A 681 -15.12 32.59 18.14
CA LYS A 681 -14.32 33.81 18.13
C LYS A 681 -15.17 35.00 18.58
N LEU A 682 -14.62 35.79 19.50
CA LEU A 682 -15.18 37.07 19.94
C LEU A 682 -14.81 38.16 18.91
N GLN A 683 -15.68 39.17 18.75
CA GLN A 683 -15.32 40.34 17.97
C GLN A 683 -14.29 41.20 18.72
N LYS A 684 -13.42 41.92 18.00
CA LYS A 684 -12.37 42.76 18.61
C LYS A 684 -12.92 43.83 19.57
N GLN A 685 -14.06 44.43 19.23
CA GLN A 685 -14.73 45.42 20.09
C GLN A 685 -15.21 44.81 21.41
N ASP A 686 -15.59 43.53 21.39
CA ASP A 686 -15.98 42.79 22.59
C ASP A 686 -14.76 42.42 23.45
N GLU A 687 -13.58 42.18 22.86
CA GLU A 687 -12.35 41.94 23.62
C GLU A 687 -11.94 43.16 24.46
N GLU A 688 -12.04 44.38 23.91
CA GLU A 688 -11.73 45.63 24.62
C GLU A 688 -12.77 45.94 25.72
N SER A 689 -14.05 45.71 25.40
CA SER A 689 -15.15 45.85 26.35
C SER A 689 -15.06 44.81 27.49
N LEU A 690 -14.62 43.59 27.19
CA LEU A 690 -14.36 42.53 28.16
C LEU A 690 -13.22 42.91 29.12
N GLN A 691 -12.13 43.49 28.60
CA GLN A 691 -11.07 44.03 29.45
C GLN A 691 -11.58 45.15 30.35
N THR A 692 -12.44 46.03 29.85
CA THR A 692 -12.99 47.16 30.62
C THR A 692 -13.90 46.69 31.76
N GLN A 693 -14.76 45.71 31.48
CA GLN A 693 -15.64 45.11 32.47
C GLN A 693 -14.86 44.34 33.53
N LEU A 694 -13.81 43.59 33.15
CA LEU A 694 -12.94 42.89 34.10
C LEU A 694 -12.07 43.84 34.93
N LYS A 695 -11.72 45.04 34.43
CA LYS A 695 -11.04 46.07 35.23
C LYS A 695 -11.94 46.58 36.37
N SER A 696 -13.26 46.67 36.15
CA SER A 696 -14.21 47.08 37.19
C SER A 696 -14.31 46.08 38.35
N SER A 697 -13.89 44.81 38.17
CA SER A 697 -13.88 43.82 39.26
C SER A 697 -12.63 43.89 40.14
N PHE A 698 -11.64 44.74 39.81
CA PHE A 698 -10.38 44.84 40.58
C PHE A 698 -10.61 45.12 42.07
N GLU A 699 -11.59 45.94 42.41
CA GLU A 699 -11.94 46.28 43.80
C GLU A 699 -12.42 45.08 44.63
N LYS A 700 -12.96 44.04 43.98
CA LYS A 700 -13.43 42.81 44.63
C LYS A 700 -12.28 41.88 45.00
N HIS A 701 -11.10 42.08 44.42
CA HIS A 701 -9.96 41.20 44.60
C HIS A 701 -9.10 41.62 45.79
N VAL A 702 -9.11 40.79 46.83
CA VAL A 702 -8.34 41.03 48.06
C VAL A 702 -6.82 40.95 47.83
N SER A 703 -6.35 40.11 46.92
CA SER A 703 -4.91 39.88 46.71
C SER A 703 -4.63 39.41 45.30
N ILE A 704 -3.37 39.48 44.86
CA ILE A 704 -2.94 38.90 43.58
C ILE A 704 -3.23 37.40 43.48
N LYS A 705 -3.18 36.67 44.60
CA LYS A 705 -3.52 35.24 44.64
C LYS A 705 -5.02 35.03 44.40
N HIS A 706 -5.86 35.85 45.04
CA HIS A 706 -7.31 35.83 44.83
C HIS A 706 -7.64 36.17 43.39
N PHE A 707 -7.09 37.27 42.86
CA PHE A 707 -7.22 37.66 41.46
C PHE A 707 -6.89 36.50 40.51
N ARG A 708 -5.72 35.85 40.67
CA ARG A 708 -5.31 34.73 39.79
C ARG A 708 -6.24 33.52 39.83
N GLN A 709 -6.87 33.27 40.99
CA GLN A 709 -7.82 32.19 41.19
C GLN A 709 -9.18 32.52 40.55
N SER A 710 -9.68 33.73 40.79
CA SER A 710 -11.01 34.17 40.37
C SER A 710 -11.08 34.60 38.90
N ILE A 711 -10.01 35.19 38.35
CA ILE A 711 -10.02 35.77 37.00
C ILE A 711 -10.34 34.75 35.90
N THR A 712 -10.01 33.47 36.12
CA THR A 712 -10.33 32.41 35.14
C THR A 712 -11.84 32.19 35.08
N GLN A 713 -12.50 32.14 36.24
CA GLN A 713 -13.95 31.99 36.35
C GLN A 713 -14.67 33.26 35.91
N GLU A 714 -14.14 34.45 36.23
CA GLU A 714 -14.69 35.73 35.77
C GLU A 714 -14.60 35.87 34.25
N ILE A 715 -13.46 35.51 33.65
CA ILE A 715 -13.32 35.46 32.19
C ILE A 715 -14.34 34.47 31.61
N GLU A 716 -14.46 33.27 32.16
CA GLU A 716 -15.42 32.27 31.67
C GLU A 716 -16.88 32.76 31.79
N GLN A 717 -17.28 33.38 32.90
CA GLN A 717 -18.62 33.93 33.08
C GLN A 717 -18.92 35.11 32.15
N VAL A 718 -17.97 36.02 31.97
CA VAL A 718 -18.13 37.15 31.03
C VAL A 718 -18.19 36.65 29.59
N ILE A 719 -17.36 35.66 29.25
CA ILE A 719 -17.38 35.00 27.95
C ILE A 719 -18.72 34.30 27.71
N LEU A 720 -19.22 33.50 28.67
CA LEU A 720 -20.52 32.81 28.58
C LEU A 720 -21.68 33.79 28.44
N SER A 721 -21.74 34.84 29.27
CA SER A 721 -22.79 35.86 29.18
C SER A 721 -22.77 36.64 27.87
N ARG A 722 -21.61 36.81 27.21
CA ARG A 722 -21.55 37.39 25.86
C ARG A 722 -21.91 36.41 24.76
N PHE A 723 -21.56 35.13 24.94
CA PHE A 723 -21.97 34.08 24.03
C PHE A 723 -23.50 33.88 24.01
N GLU A 724 -24.18 34.12 25.14
CA GLU A 724 -25.64 34.08 25.24
C GLU A 724 -26.34 35.31 24.60
N ASN A 725 -25.61 36.40 24.34
CA ASN A 725 -26.14 37.67 23.80
C ASN A 725 -25.84 37.87 22.28
N ASP A 726 -25.76 36.80 21.49
CA ASP A 726 -25.70 36.78 20.01
C ASP A 726 -24.46 37.41 19.30
N ASN A 727 -23.47 37.97 20.01
CA ASN A 727 -22.35 38.72 19.39
C ASN A 727 -21.15 37.88 18.88
N THR A 728 -21.31 36.57 18.66
CA THR A 728 -20.16 35.68 18.42
C THR A 728 -20.11 35.11 17.03
N THR A 729 -18.89 34.96 16.50
CA THR A 729 -18.66 34.41 15.16
C THR A 729 -18.11 33.00 15.28
N VAL A 730 -18.69 32.06 14.53
CA VAL A 730 -18.09 30.72 14.33
C VAL A 730 -17.04 30.84 13.24
N ASP A 731 -15.88 30.23 13.46
CA ASP A 731 -14.75 30.27 12.55
C ASP A 731 -14.18 28.86 12.38
N LEU A 732 -13.42 28.63 11.31
CA LEU A 732 -12.82 27.32 11.02
C LEU A 732 -11.51 27.13 11.79
N TYR A 733 -11.24 25.89 12.20
CA TYR A 733 -9.88 25.44 12.50
C TYR A 733 -9.19 25.06 11.19
N GLU A 734 -8.64 26.05 10.49
CA GLU A 734 -8.02 25.87 9.17
C GLU A 734 -7.01 24.71 9.12
N GLU A 735 -6.13 24.59 10.11
CA GLU A 735 -5.15 23.49 10.20
C GLU A 735 -5.78 22.08 10.26
N LYS A 736 -7.02 21.98 10.74
CA LYS A 736 -7.75 20.71 10.86
C LYS A 736 -8.63 20.42 9.65
N VAL A 737 -9.20 21.47 9.06
CA VAL A 737 -10.08 21.39 7.89
C VAL A 737 -9.27 21.18 6.61
N PHE A 738 -8.18 21.93 6.43
CA PHE A 738 -7.33 21.86 5.25
C PHE A 738 -6.15 20.88 5.47
N ASN A 739 -6.45 19.59 5.55
CA ASN A 739 -5.41 18.57 5.63
C ASN A 739 -4.79 18.29 4.25
N ARG A 740 -3.47 18.48 4.14
CA ARG A 740 -2.71 18.32 2.88
C ARG A 740 -2.33 16.87 2.56
N ASP A 741 -2.41 15.97 3.54
CA ASP A 741 -2.02 14.56 3.40
C ASP A 741 -3.12 13.72 2.71
N MET A 742 -4.31 14.28 2.54
CA MET A 742 -5.42 13.60 1.86
C MET A 742 -5.20 13.55 0.34
N LYS A 743 -5.74 12.50 -0.28
CA LYS A 743 -5.66 12.30 -1.72
C LYS A 743 -6.40 13.41 -2.47
N LEU A 744 -7.71 13.54 -2.24
CA LEU A 744 -8.54 14.65 -2.71
C LEU A 744 -8.63 15.71 -1.59
N THR A 745 -8.04 16.89 -1.79
CA THR A 745 -8.04 17.99 -0.81
C THR A 745 -9.13 19.02 -1.13
N LEU A 746 -9.57 19.80 -0.14
CA LEU A 746 -10.49 20.92 -0.37
C LEU A 746 -9.91 21.95 -1.35
N GLU A 747 -8.60 22.20 -1.29
CA GLU A 747 -7.90 23.07 -2.26
C GLU A 747 -8.13 22.63 -3.72
N VAL A 748 -8.13 21.33 -4.01
CA VAL A 748 -8.42 20.81 -5.36
C VAL A 748 -9.87 21.09 -5.76
N ILE A 749 -10.81 20.92 -4.82
CA ILE A 749 -12.23 21.18 -5.06
C ILE A 749 -12.47 22.68 -5.27
N GLU A 750 -11.82 23.54 -4.49
CA GLU A 750 -11.86 25.00 -4.62
C GLU A 750 -11.27 25.45 -5.96
N ASN A 751 -10.12 24.92 -6.37
CA ASN A 751 -9.51 25.24 -7.67
C ASN A 751 -10.39 24.77 -8.84
N PHE A 752 -11.02 23.60 -8.72
CA PHE A 752 -12.01 23.13 -9.67
C PHE A 752 -13.22 24.08 -9.72
N TYR A 753 -13.77 24.50 -8.58
CA TYR A 753 -14.87 25.47 -8.52
C TYR A 753 -14.50 26.82 -9.14
N GLU A 754 -13.33 27.38 -8.78
CA GLU A 754 -12.85 28.68 -9.27
C GLU A 754 -12.61 28.66 -10.78
N GLN A 755 -12.06 27.57 -11.33
CA GLN A 755 -11.84 27.46 -12.77
C GLN A 755 -13.15 27.48 -13.57
N PHE A 756 -14.23 26.90 -13.04
CA PHE A 756 -15.52 26.83 -13.73
C PHE A 756 -16.41 28.04 -13.50
N LYS A 757 -16.47 28.57 -12.27
CA LYS A 757 -17.32 29.72 -11.91
C LYS A 757 -16.62 31.07 -12.06
N GLY A 758 -15.29 31.09 -12.14
CA GLY A 758 -14.49 32.32 -12.16
C GLY A 758 -14.43 33.06 -10.83
N VAL A 759 -14.97 32.48 -9.75
CA VAL A 759 -14.99 33.05 -8.40
C VAL A 759 -14.57 31.99 -7.38
N LYS A 760 -13.94 32.42 -6.29
CA LYS A 760 -13.53 31.52 -5.21
C LYS A 760 -14.74 31.00 -4.45
N PHE A 761 -14.62 29.77 -3.94
CA PHE A 761 -15.63 29.18 -3.07
C PHE A 761 -15.73 29.96 -1.75
N ASP A 762 -16.94 30.22 -1.28
CA ASP A 762 -17.15 30.89 0.02
C ASP A 762 -16.85 29.90 1.15
N GLN A 763 -15.66 30.02 1.75
CA GLN A 763 -15.20 29.16 2.83
C GLN A 763 -16.12 29.21 4.06
N LYS A 764 -16.95 30.25 4.25
CA LYS A 764 -17.93 30.29 5.34
C LYS A 764 -18.98 29.19 5.21
N LYS A 765 -19.27 28.72 3.99
CA LYS A 765 -20.18 27.59 3.76
C LYS A 765 -19.68 26.30 4.40
N TYR A 766 -18.37 26.10 4.58
CA TYR A 766 -17.83 24.91 5.23
C TYR A 766 -18.36 24.71 6.64
N ILE A 767 -18.64 25.79 7.38
CA ILE A 767 -19.19 25.73 8.73
C ILE A 767 -20.53 24.96 8.72
N HIS A 768 -21.40 25.30 7.77
CA HIS A 768 -22.72 24.67 7.60
C HIS A 768 -22.61 23.25 7.05
N LEU A 769 -21.70 23.02 6.09
CA LEU A 769 -21.47 21.70 5.50
C LEU A 769 -20.93 20.71 6.54
N ILE A 770 -19.93 21.10 7.34
CA ILE A 770 -19.37 20.26 8.41
C ILE A 770 -20.44 19.92 9.45
N TYR A 771 -21.24 20.91 9.87
CA TYR A 771 -22.34 20.68 10.79
C TYR A 771 -23.37 19.70 10.22
N HIS A 772 -23.73 19.85 8.94
CA HIS A 772 -24.65 18.96 8.23
C HIS A 772 -24.15 17.52 8.23
N VAL A 773 -22.88 17.28 7.90
CA VAL A 773 -22.29 15.93 7.88
C VAL A 773 -22.28 15.31 9.29
N ILE A 774 -22.02 16.07 10.34
CA ILE A 774 -21.98 15.55 11.72
C ILE A 774 -23.38 15.24 12.26
N LYS A 775 -24.41 16.00 11.85
CA LYS A 775 -25.77 15.87 12.38
C LYS A 775 -26.64 14.90 11.60
N THR A 776 -26.37 14.74 10.31
CA THR A 776 -27.21 13.93 9.42
C THR A 776 -26.65 12.51 9.34
N PRO A 777 -27.49 11.46 9.46
CA PRO A 777 -27.04 10.09 9.23
C PRO A 777 -26.42 9.94 7.84
N GLU A 778 -25.33 9.17 7.71
CA GLU A 778 -24.53 9.04 6.46
C GLU A 778 -25.37 8.77 5.21
N LYS A 779 -26.40 7.90 5.35
CA LYS A 779 -27.35 7.55 4.27
C LYS A 779 -28.20 8.72 3.74
N ASP A 780 -28.37 9.77 4.54
CA ASP A 780 -29.27 10.90 4.27
C ASP A 780 -28.50 12.20 3.99
N VAL A 781 -27.17 12.21 4.11
CA VAL A 781 -26.33 13.43 4.00
C VAL A 781 -26.47 14.11 2.63
N PHE A 782 -26.54 13.34 1.55
CA PHE A 782 -26.61 13.88 0.19
C PHE A 782 -28.03 14.21 -0.30
N THR A 783 -29.06 13.65 0.36
CA THR A 783 -30.47 13.87 -0.01
C THR A 783 -31.11 14.99 0.81
N THR A 784 -30.59 15.25 2.01
CA THR A 784 -31.07 16.33 2.88
C THR A 784 -30.41 17.65 2.51
N LYS A 785 -31.22 18.70 2.31
CA LYS A 785 -30.69 20.05 2.01
C LYS A 785 -29.91 20.62 3.20
N VAL A 786 -28.76 21.20 2.90
CA VAL A 786 -27.92 21.90 3.89
C VAL A 786 -28.63 23.18 4.34
N ASN A 787 -28.78 23.35 5.64
CA ASN A 787 -29.35 24.58 6.20
C ASN A 787 -28.25 25.63 6.41
N PHE A 788 -28.15 26.61 5.51
CA PHE A 788 -27.19 27.73 5.63
C PHE A 788 -27.63 28.83 6.62
N GLY A 789 -28.83 28.74 7.21
CA GLY A 789 -29.34 29.70 8.20
C GLY A 789 -29.14 29.29 9.66
N ASN A 790 -28.62 28.09 9.92
CA ASN A 790 -28.55 27.48 11.25
C ASN A 790 -27.36 27.92 12.12
N ILE A 791 -26.76 29.09 11.87
CA ILE A 791 -25.54 29.52 12.57
C ILE A 791 -25.74 29.56 14.11
N LYS A 792 -26.95 29.93 14.57
CA LYS A 792 -27.31 29.95 15.99
C LYS A 792 -27.34 28.55 16.61
N ASP A 793 -27.79 27.55 15.87
CA ASP A 793 -27.80 26.15 16.33
C ASP A 793 -26.37 25.61 16.45
N ILE A 794 -25.52 25.94 15.47
CA ILE A 794 -24.09 25.61 15.48
C ILE A 794 -23.39 26.24 16.68
N GLN A 795 -23.65 27.53 16.95
CA GLN A 795 -23.12 28.25 18.11
C GLN A 795 -23.56 27.60 19.42
N LYS A 796 -24.87 27.34 19.59
CA LYS A 796 -25.43 26.74 20.80
C LYS A 796 -24.77 25.39 21.08
N GLU A 797 -24.56 24.58 20.06
CA GLU A 797 -23.92 23.27 20.22
C GLU A 797 -22.42 23.38 20.51
N LEU A 798 -21.68 24.27 19.83
CA LEU A 798 -20.28 24.54 20.14
C LEU A 798 -20.10 25.05 21.57
N LEU A 799 -21.02 25.85 22.09
CA LEU A 799 -21.03 26.30 23.48
C LEU A 799 -21.23 25.14 24.44
N GLN A 800 -22.14 24.21 24.13
CA GLN A 800 -22.35 23.01 24.94
C GLN A 800 -21.12 22.11 24.96
N GLN A 801 -20.49 21.89 23.79
CA GLN A 801 -19.30 21.03 23.68
C GLN A 801 -18.04 21.66 24.28
N ASN A 802 -17.93 22.99 24.36
CA ASN A 802 -16.77 23.70 24.92
C ASN A 802 -16.89 24.08 26.42
N LYS A 803 -17.96 23.67 27.14
CA LYS A 803 -18.10 23.99 28.57
C LYS A 803 -16.88 23.50 29.37
N GLY A 804 -16.14 24.42 30.00
CA GLY A 804 -14.90 24.16 30.75
C GLY A 804 -13.58 24.37 29.99
N ASP A 805 -13.61 24.58 28.66
CA ASP A 805 -12.41 24.74 27.82
C ASP A 805 -12.30 26.12 27.13
N LEU A 806 -13.33 26.97 27.29
CA LEU A 806 -13.41 28.33 26.74
C LEU A 806 -12.22 29.23 27.15
N THR A 807 -11.50 28.91 28.22
CA THR A 807 -10.37 29.70 28.73
C THR A 807 -8.99 29.26 28.19
N LYS A 808 -8.89 28.19 27.38
CA LYS A 808 -7.59 27.66 26.92
C LYS A 808 -6.79 28.62 26.03
N GLY A 809 -7.43 29.65 25.46
CA GLY A 809 -6.79 30.71 24.65
C GLY A 809 -6.56 32.05 25.37
N THR A 810 -7.02 32.24 26.61
CA THR A 810 -7.06 33.57 27.25
C THR A 810 -5.81 33.91 28.07
N GLN A 811 -4.73 33.16 27.89
CA GLN A 811 -3.54 33.28 28.73
C GLN A 811 -2.80 34.62 28.55
N SER A 812 -2.82 35.19 27.35
CA SER A 812 -2.33 36.54 27.08
C SER A 812 -3.17 37.61 27.77
N THR A 813 -4.50 37.51 27.66
CA THR A 813 -5.46 38.40 28.33
C THR A 813 -5.33 38.34 29.85
N LYS A 814 -5.19 37.14 30.42
CA LYS A 814 -4.95 36.93 31.85
C LYS A 814 -3.67 37.61 32.31
N ALA A 815 -2.59 37.48 31.54
CA ALA A 815 -1.31 38.12 31.85
C ALA A 815 -1.37 39.65 31.75
N ALA A 816 -2.12 40.20 30.78
CA ALA A 816 -2.33 41.64 30.63
C ALA A 816 -3.13 42.22 31.81
N LEU A 817 -4.27 41.60 32.15
CA LEU A 817 -5.11 42.03 33.27
C LEU A 817 -4.38 41.90 34.62
N GLU A 818 -3.53 40.88 34.79
CA GLU A 818 -2.72 40.74 36.00
C GLU A 818 -1.75 41.92 36.18
N LYS A 819 -1.08 42.35 35.10
CA LYS A 819 -0.18 43.52 35.15
C LYS A 819 -0.94 44.78 35.53
N GLU A 820 -2.11 44.99 34.93
CA GLU A 820 -2.95 46.14 35.21
C GLU A 820 -3.50 46.13 36.64
N TYR A 821 -3.95 44.98 37.14
CA TYR A 821 -4.38 44.80 38.52
C TYR A 821 -3.25 45.14 39.49
N ILE A 822 -2.01 44.72 39.22
CA ILE A 822 -0.85 45.08 40.08
C ILE A 822 -0.64 46.59 40.10
N VAL A 823 -0.73 47.27 38.95
CA VAL A 823 -0.59 48.74 38.87
C VAL A 823 -1.69 49.44 39.65
N TRP A 824 -2.95 49.04 39.45
CA TRP A 824 -4.10 49.54 40.19
C TRP A 824 -3.96 49.29 41.70
N PHE A 825 -3.54 48.09 42.09
CA PHE A 825 -3.36 47.72 43.49
C PHE A 825 -2.28 48.59 44.15
N ILE A 826 -1.14 48.76 43.49
CA ILE A 826 -0.06 49.62 44.00
C ILE A 826 -0.57 51.06 44.13
N LYS A 827 -1.25 51.61 43.12
CA LYS A 827 -1.80 52.98 43.16
C LYS A 827 -2.70 53.21 44.39
N ASN A 828 -3.64 52.30 44.67
CA ASN A 828 -4.57 52.43 45.80
C ASN A 828 -3.96 52.11 47.17
N HIS A 829 -2.71 51.66 47.23
CA HIS A 829 -1.99 51.36 48.47
C HIS A 829 -0.72 52.20 48.62
N MET A 830 -0.49 53.12 47.69
CA MET A 830 0.60 54.09 47.74
C MET A 830 0.24 55.22 48.69
N MET A 831 1.26 55.86 49.26
CA MET A 831 1.10 57.01 50.15
C MET A 831 0.14 56.76 51.32
N VAL A 832 0.27 55.60 51.97
CA VAL A 832 -0.51 55.31 53.17
C VAL A 832 -0.11 56.31 54.24
N LYS A 833 -1.03 57.20 54.64
CA LYS A 833 -0.81 58.14 55.74
C LYS A 833 -0.71 57.34 57.04
N PRO A 834 0.42 57.38 57.77
CA PRO A 834 0.46 56.80 59.10
C PRO A 834 -0.47 57.62 60.00
N LEU A 835 -1.23 56.94 60.85
CA LEU A 835 -2.13 57.60 61.80
C LEU A 835 -1.52 57.50 63.19
N THR A 836 -1.68 58.55 63.99
CA THR A 836 -1.51 58.44 65.44
C THR A 836 -2.55 57.50 66.04
N TYR A 837 -2.32 57.03 67.26
CA TYR A 837 -3.26 56.10 67.89
C TYR A 837 -4.63 56.76 68.14
N GLU A 838 -4.64 58.04 68.49
CA GLU A 838 -5.86 58.86 68.68
C GLU A 838 -6.64 59.04 67.37
N GLU A 839 -5.95 59.36 66.27
CA GLU A 839 -6.57 59.43 64.93
C GLU A 839 -7.13 58.07 64.51
N LEU A 840 -6.41 56.97 64.79
CA LEU A 840 -6.90 55.62 64.52
C LEU A 840 -8.16 55.29 65.34
N GLN A 841 -8.22 55.69 66.62
CA GLN A 841 -9.43 55.52 67.45
C GLN A 841 -10.62 56.28 66.88
N GLN A 842 -10.42 57.52 66.43
CA GLN A 842 -11.48 58.31 65.79
C GLN A 842 -11.99 57.65 64.50
N GLU A 843 -11.08 57.18 63.64
CA GLU A 843 -11.43 56.46 62.41
C GLU A 843 -12.16 55.13 62.69
N CYS A 844 -11.72 54.39 63.71
CA CYS A 844 -12.37 53.14 64.13
C CYS A 844 -13.79 53.41 64.65
N LYS A 845 -13.96 54.45 65.48
CA LYS A 845 -15.26 54.87 66.00
C LYS A 845 -16.21 55.29 64.89
N ALA A 846 -15.71 56.05 63.90
CA ALA A 846 -16.49 56.47 62.74
C ALA A 846 -16.97 55.29 61.88
N LYS A 847 -16.21 54.19 61.85
CA LYS A 847 -16.55 52.96 61.10
C LYS A 847 -17.25 51.87 61.93
N GLY A 848 -17.50 52.10 63.23
CA GLY A 848 -18.06 51.08 64.12
C GLY A 848 -17.14 49.89 64.35
N ILE A 849 -15.81 50.08 64.28
CA ILE A 849 -14.80 49.05 64.48
C ILE A 849 -14.24 49.17 65.89
N ASP A 850 -14.12 48.05 66.61
CA ASP A 850 -13.42 48.03 67.89
C ASP A 850 -11.91 48.18 67.67
N VAL A 851 -11.35 49.32 68.08
CA VAL A 851 -9.92 49.64 67.94
C VAL A 851 -9.00 48.61 68.62
N ASN A 852 -9.50 47.90 69.65
CA ASN A 852 -8.72 46.87 70.34
C ASN A 852 -8.43 45.66 69.46
N THR A 853 -9.17 45.48 68.37
CA THR A 853 -8.93 44.42 67.39
C THR A 853 -7.79 44.76 66.42
N ILE A 854 -7.33 46.01 66.37
CA ILE A 854 -6.27 46.46 65.45
C ILE A 854 -4.89 46.35 66.11
N ALA A 855 -4.01 45.55 65.51
CA ALA A 855 -2.63 45.38 65.93
C ALA A 855 -1.75 46.53 65.42
N TYR A 856 -1.87 47.69 66.06
CA TYR A 856 -1.17 48.93 65.71
C TYR A 856 0.33 48.86 66.06
N ASN A 857 1.19 49.19 65.09
CA ASN A 857 2.64 49.28 65.30
C ASN A 857 3.07 50.73 65.39
N VAL A 858 3.38 51.15 66.62
CA VAL A 858 3.84 52.50 66.95
C VAL A 858 5.08 52.89 66.16
N LYS A 859 6.00 51.98 65.82
CA LYS A 859 7.23 52.32 65.07
C LYS A 859 6.97 52.66 63.61
N SER A 860 5.89 52.16 63.01
CA SER A 860 5.49 52.49 61.64
C SER A 860 4.33 53.48 61.55
N GLY A 861 3.53 53.65 62.61
CA GLY A 861 2.23 54.33 62.51
C GLY A 861 1.21 53.58 61.64
N LEU A 862 1.45 52.27 61.43
CA LEU A 862 0.65 51.37 60.59
C LEU A 862 0.24 50.12 61.37
N SER A 863 -0.86 49.50 60.96
CA SER A 863 -1.31 48.22 61.51
C SER A 863 -0.56 47.02 60.91
N SER A 864 -0.54 45.92 61.66
CA SER A 864 0.04 44.64 61.24
C SER A 864 -1.01 43.57 60.88
N ASN A 865 -2.30 43.88 61.00
CA ASN A 865 -3.40 42.94 60.75
C ASN A 865 -4.56 43.48 59.88
N CYS A 866 -4.55 44.76 59.47
CA CYS A 866 -5.53 45.34 58.55
C CYS A 866 -4.91 46.42 57.64
N CYS A 867 -5.54 46.69 56.49
CA CYS A 867 -5.09 47.73 55.56
C CYS A 867 -5.42 49.12 56.07
N MET A 868 -4.45 50.06 56.00
CA MET A 868 -4.62 51.46 56.40
C MET A 868 -4.66 52.44 55.22
N SER A 869 -4.68 51.96 53.98
CA SER A 869 -4.89 52.85 52.84
C SER A 869 -6.36 53.21 52.72
N LYS A 870 -6.70 54.51 52.80
CA LYS A 870 -8.08 55.00 52.65
C LYS A 870 -8.68 54.72 51.27
N GLN A 871 -7.82 54.56 50.25
CA GLN A 871 -8.22 54.22 48.88
C GLN A 871 -8.44 52.72 48.67
N CYS A 872 -8.12 51.89 49.67
CA CYS A 872 -8.37 50.46 49.58
C CYS A 872 -9.81 50.13 49.97
N PRO A 873 -10.55 49.33 49.17
CA PRO A 873 -11.88 48.84 49.55
C PRO A 873 -11.91 48.09 50.89
N PHE A 874 -10.77 47.55 51.32
CA PHE A 874 -10.60 46.79 52.56
C PHE A 874 -9.99 47.64 53.71
N TYR A 875 -10.13 48.98 53.66
CA TYR A 875 -9.63 49.90 54.68
C TYR A 875 -10.21 49.62 56.08
N LEU A 876 -9.33 49.27 57.03
CA LEU A 876 -9.60 48.90 58.42
C LEU A 876 -10.40 47.59 58.64
N VAL A 877 -10.46 46.69 57.66
CA VAL A 877 -11.12 45.38 57.83
C VAL A 877 -10.21 44.40 58.58
N VAL A 878 -10.60 43.98 59.78
CA VAL A 878 -9.81 43.10 60.69
C VAL A 878 -10.25 41.63 60.63
N ASN A 879 -11.56 41.39 60.54
CA ASN A 879 -12.15 40.05 60.47
C ASN A 879 -12.59 39.78 59.02
N GLY A 880 -11.99 38.78 58.36
CA GLY A 880 -12.29 38.41 56.97
C GLY A 880 -11.17 38.73 55.95
N LEU A 881 -10.10 39.41 56.36
CA LEU A 881 -8.96 39.75 55.51
C LEU A 881 -7.68 39.02 55.96
N ASP A 882 -7.08 38.17 55.12
CA ASP A 882 -5.69 37.74 55.33
C ASP A 882 -4.75 38.88 54.92
N TYR A 883 -4.50 39.79 55.85
CA TYR A 883 -3.71 41.00 55.60
C TYR A 883 -2.32 40.70 55.04
N LYS A 884 -1.67 39.62 55.52
CA LYS A 884 -0.35 39.21 55.01
C LYS A 884 -0.43 38.86 53.53
N ARG A 885 -1.46 38.16 53.09
CA ARG A 885 -1.69 37.85 51.65
C ARG A 885 -2.13 39.07 50.85
N HIS A 886 -2.92 39.96 51.45
CA HIS A 886 -3.36 41.21 50.81
C HIS A 886 -2.15 42.08 50.42
N ILE A 887 -1.26 42.38 51.37
CA ILE A 887 -0.06 43.19 51.12
C ILE A 887 1.06 42.42 50.40
N GLN A 888 0.97 41.08 50.29
CA GLN A 888 1.94 40.26 49.55
C GLN A 888 2.06 40.71 48.08
N THR A 889 1.02 41.32 47.52
CA THR A 889 1.02 41.91 46.16
C THR A 889 2.13 42.96 45.99
N TRP A 890 2.57 43.63 47.06
CA TRP A 890 3.72 44.54 47.06
C TRP A 890 5.08 43.83 46.96
N GLY A 891 5.15 42.53 47.21
CA GLY A 891 6.40 41.77 47.25
C GLY A 891 7.38 42.34 48.28
N ARG A 892 8.61 42.69 47.85
CA ARG A 892 9.65 43.30 48.72
C ARG A 892 9.44 44.80 48.99
N LYS A 893 8.37 45.41 48.47
CA LYS A 893 8.18 46.86 48.50
C LYS A 893 7.33 47.36 49.69
N VAL A 894 7.03 46.51 50.66
CA VAL A 894 6.03 46.76 51.72
C VAL A 894 6.21 48.12 52.42
N PRO A 895 5.16 48.97 52.51
CA PRO A 895 5.22 50.30 53.14
C PRO A 895 5.74 50.29 54.58
N GLN A 896 5.46 49.24 55.36
CA GLN A 896 5.78 49.19 56.78
C GLN A 896 7.29 49.31 57.09
N GLY A 897 8.14 48.62 56.33
CA GLY A 897 9.60 48.71 56.51
C GLY A 897 10.14 50.07 56.07
N PHE A 898 9.52 50.69 55.06
CA PHE A 898 9.85 52.03 54.60
C PHE A 898 9.46 53.10 55.63
N HIS A 899 8.26 53.00 56.20
CA HIS A 899 7.78 53.88 57.28
C HIS A 899 8.66 53.80 58.53
N GLN A 900 9.03 52.59 58.96
CA GLN A 900 9.95 52.41 60.08
C GLN A 900 11.33 53.03 59.82
N TYR A 901 11.82 52.90 58.59
CA TYR A 901 13.10 53.49 58.20
C TYR A 901 13.04 55.02 58.23
N VAL A 902 12.06 55.61 57.53
CA VAL A 902 11.88 57.07 57.49
C VAL A 902 11.75 57.62 58.90
N ARG A 903 10.93 57.00 59.75
CA ARG A 903 10.78 57.41 61.15
C ARG A 903 12.09 57.30 61.94
N ALA A 904 12.84 56.21 61.76
CA ALA A 904 14.12 56.03 62.46
C ALA A 904 15.15 57.10 62.07
N GLU A 905 15.18 57.54 60.82
CA GLU A 905 16.07 58.62 60.39
C GLU A 905 15.60 60.01 60.85
N ILE A 906 14.28 60.28 60.87
CA ILE A 906 13.70 61.51 61.46
C ILE A 906 14.07 61.63 62.94
N LEU A 907 13.98 60.53 63.69
CA LEU A 907 14.33 60.49 65.11
C LEU A 907 15.83 60.72 65.38
N LYS A 908 16.69 60.53 64.37
CA LYS A 908 18.12 60.90 64.42
C LYS A 908 18.37 62.38 64.09
N GLY A 909 17.32 63.15 63.78
CA GLY A 909 17.42 64.57 63.42
C GLY A 909 17.82 64.82 61.97
N GLN A 910 17.73 63.83 61.07
CA GLN A 910 18.08 64.02 59.66
C GLN A 910 17.04 64.85 58.90
N THR A 911 17.49 65.69 57.97
CA THR A 911 16.60 66.44 57.06
C THR A 911 16.00 65.53 55.99
N LEU A 912 14.96 66.00 55.30
CA LEU A 912 14.31 65.28 54.21
C LEU A 912 15.31 64.83 53.13
N GLU A 913 16.23 65.71 52.70
CA GLU A 913 17.24 65.38 51.68
C GLU A 913 18.21 64.30 52.16
N GLN A 914 18.60 64.34 53.44
CA GLN A 914 19.50 63.35 54.04
C GLN A 914 18.85 61.96 54.14
N ILE A 915 17.54 61.89 54.42
CA ILE A 915 16.78 60.63 54.43
C ILE A 915 16.72 60.02 53.02
N ILE A 916 16.55 60.85 51.99
CA ILE A 916 16.51 60.39 50.59
C ILE A 916 17.89 59.89 50.14
N GLN A 917 18.95 60.61 50.49
CA GLN A 917 20.32 60.21 50.16
C GLN A 917 20.69 58.88 50.83
N SER A 918 20.37 58.73 52.12
CA SER A 918 20.60 57.48 52.86
C SER A 918 19.72 56.33 52.35
N ALA A 919 18.46 56.60 51.97
CA ALA A 919 17.59 55.60 51.35
C ALA A 919 18.15 55.07 50.01
N THR A 920 18.72 55.97 49.20
CA THR A 920 19.35 55.64 47.91
C THR A 920 20.57 54.75 48.09
N GLN A 921 21.36 54.97 49.15
CA GLN A 921 22.49 54.10 49.50
C GLN A 921 22.04 52.73 50.03
N LYS A 922 20.97 52.71 50.85
CA LYS A 922 20.46 51.48 51.48
C LYS A 922 19.72 50.54 50.52
N TRP A 923 18.98 51.09 49.55
CA TRP A 923 18.17 50.29 48.63
C TRP A 923 18.57 50.52 47.17
N LYS A 924 19.24 49.51 46.57
CA LYS A 924 19.59 49.51 45.14
C LYS A 924 18.35 49.80 44.28
N LYS A 925 18.44 50.78 43.38
CA LYS A 925 17.38 51.26 42.47
C LYS A 925 16.28 52.10 43.13
N PHE A 926 16.41 52.53 44.38
CA PHE A 926 15.61 53.64 44.89
C PHE A 926 16.01 54.92 44.15
N PRO A 927 15.07 55.81 43.77
CA PRO A 927 13.62 55.78 44.02
C PRO A 927 12.80 54.96 42.99
N LYS A 928 13.41 54.62 41.84
CA LYS A 928 12.75 53.93 40.70
C LYS A 928 12.06 52.60 41.07
N LEU A 929 12.55 51.88 42.07
CA LEU A 929 12.00 50.57 42.49
C LEU A 929 10.72 50.70 43.32
N TYR A 930 10.55 51.78 44.09
CA TYR A 930 9.41 51.95 45.01
C TYR A 930 8.31 52.82 44.43
N LEU A 931 8.65 53.87 43.68
CA LEU A 931 7.69 54.91 43.29
C LEU A 931 7.87 55.48 41.88
N GLY A 932 8.91 55.08 41.13
CA GLY A 932 9.09 55.46 39.71
C GLY A 932 9.38 56.95 39.43
N ASN A 933 8.97 57.85 40.33
CA ASN A 933 9.09 59.30 40.27
C ASN A 933 9.67 59.81 41.61
N GLU A 934 10.71 60.64 41.55
CA GLU A 934 11.39 61.27 42.69
C GLU A 934 10.44 62.16 43.50
N ASP A 935 9.58 62.93 42.83
CA ASP A 935 8.64 63.84 43.49
C ASP A 935 7.66 63.11 44.40
N VAL A 936 7.18 61.94 43.96
CA VAL A 936 6.24 61.12 44.74
C VAL A 936 6.92 60.55 45.98
N VAL A 937 8.22 60.22 45.91
CA VAL A 937 9.00 59.80 47.07
C VAL A 937 9.16 60.93 48.06
N HIS A 938 9.50 62.13 47.58
CA HIS A 938 9.67 63.30 48.41
C HIS A 938 8.36 63.62 49.13
N GLN A 939 7.24 63.63 48.40
CA GLN A 939 5.90 63.79 48.96
C GLN A 939 5.57 62.70 50.00
N TYR A 940 5.96 61.44 49.73
CA TYR A 940 5.66 60.35 50.64
C TYR A 940 6.46 60.43 51.95
N ILE A 941 7.76 60.74 51.87
CA ILE A 941 8.61 60.91 53.06
C ILE A 941 8.16 62.14 53.84
N LYS A 942 7.84 63.25 53.16
CA LYS A 942 7.27 64.45 53.77
C LYS A 942 5.98 64.15 54.51
N MET A 943 5.04 63.44 53.88
CA MET A 943 3.79 63.02 54.52
C MET A 943 4.03 62.15 55.75
N ILE A 944 4.98 61.20 55.71
CA ILE A 944 5.33 60.39 56.88
C ILE A 944 5.91 61.27 57.99
N SER A 945 6.77 62.24 57.66
CA SER A 945 7.38 63.14 58.65
C SER A 945 6.38 64.09 59.30
N GLU A 946 5.41 64.61 58.54
CA GLU A 946 4.39 65.53 59.05
C GLU A 946 3.32 64.81 59.88
N SER A 947 3.05 63.53 59.56
CA SER A 947 1.99 62.76 60.22
C SER A 947 2.40 62.14 61.56
N LEU A 948 3.69 62.15 61.92
CA LEU A 948 4.22 61.54 63.13
C LEU A 948 5.23 62.49 63.83
N PRO A 949 4.77 63.36 64.75
CA PRO A 949 5.62 64.35 65.42
C PRO A 949 6.80 63.73 66.20
N GLN A 950 7.92 64.46 66.31
CA GLN A 950 9.11 64.02 67.08
C GLN A 950 8.79 63.72 68.57
N GLU A 951 7.77 64.41 69.11
CA GLU A 951 7.32 64.29 70.51
C GLU A 951 6.52 63.01 70.78
N TYR A 952 6.15 62.23 69.76
CA TYR A 952 5.39 61.00 69.89
C TYR A 952 6.29 59.85 70.43
N GLN A 953 6.69 59.97 71.69
CA GLN A 953 7.40 58.96 72.47
C GLN A 953 6.41 57.99 73.13
N ILE A 954 6.81 56.72 73.22
CA ILE A 954 6.02 55.53 73.63
C ILE A 954 5.44 55.62 75.07
N LYS A 955 5.66 56.70 75.82
CA LYS A 955 5.45 56.78 77.26
C LYS A 955 3.98 56.81 77.75
N ASN A 956 2.98 56.99 76.87
CA ASN A 956 1.57 57.14 77.28
C ASN A 956 0.58 56.13 76.65
N LEU A 957 1.03 54.99 76.10
CA LEU A 957 0.11 53.96 75.61
C LEU A 957 -0.27 52.98 76.74
N PRO A 958 -1.57 52.62 76.92
CA PRO A 958 -1.97 51.62 77.90
C PRO A 958 -1.21 50.30 77.70
N ASN A 959 -0.60 49.76 78.76
CA ASN A 959 0.20 48.52 78.71
C ASN A 959 -0.53 47.31 78.12
N GLN A 960 -1.87 47.32 78.07
CA GLN A 960 -2.68 46.26 77.43
C GLN A 960 -2.66 46.30 75.89
N GLN A 961 -2.12 47.35 75.26
CA GLN A 961 -2.14 47.53 73.80
C GLN A 961 -0.75 47.56 73.15
N LEU A 962 0.33 47.49 73.94
CA LEU A 962 1.64 47.08 73.46
C LEU A 962 1.68 45.56 73.32
N LEU A 963 0.95 45.00 72.36
CA LEU A 963 1.14 43.62 71.90
C LEU A 963 2.48 43.51 71.17
N HIS A 964 3.57 43.66 71.92
CA HIS A 964 4.90 43.26 71.52
C HIS A 964 4.92 41.73 71.39
N HIS A 965 5.10 41.27 70.16
CA HIS A 965 5.88 40.08 69.81
C HIS A 965 5.49 38.69 70.37
N GLN A 966 4.38 38.51 71.09
CA GLN A 966 4.01 37.20 71.64
C GLN A 966 2.57 36.76 71.29
N VAL A 967 2.26 36.68 70.00
CA VAL A 967 1.58 35.45 69.57
C VAL A 967 2.70 34.53 69.09
N LYS A 968 3.21 33.71 70.03
CA LYS A 968 3.74 32.41 69.63
C LYS A 968 2.62 31.80 68.81
N LEU A 969 2.77 31.76 67.49
CA LEU A 969 2.22 30.64 66.74
C LEU A 969 2.77 29.43 67.48
N THR A 970 1.93 28.80 68.30
CA THR A 970 2.13 27.42 68.69
C THR A 970 2.17 26.65 67.39
N PHE A 971 3.36 26.55 66.82
CA PHE A 971 3.68 25.47 65.92
C PHE A 971 3.31 24.21 66.70
N PRO A 972 2.47 23.31 66.16
CA PRO A 972 2.58 21.93 66.55
C PRO A 972 4.06 21.60 66.36
N GLN A 973 4.74 21.29 67.46
CA GLN A 973 6.07 20.72 67.41
C GLN A 973 6.03 19.63 66.35
N LYS A 974 7.02 19.63 65.45
CA LYS A 974 7.36 18.45 64.67
C LYS A 974 7.58 17.32 65.67
N GLN A 975 6.53 16.57 65.99
CA GLN A 975 6.68 15.23 66.49
C GLN A 975 7.45 14.51 65.39
N LYS A 976 8.71 14.21 65.69
CA LYS A 976 9.48 13.19 65.01
C LYS A 976 8.68 11.89 65.14
N VAL A 977 7.83 11.60 64.16
CA VAL A 977 7.27 10.26 64.04
C VAL A 977 8.39 9.39 63.47
N GLN A 978 8.84 8.48 64.32
CA GLN A 978 9.78 7.43 64.02
C GLN A 978 9.34 6.64 62.77
N LYS A 979 10.28 6.44 61.86
CA LYS A 979 10.27 5.29 60.96
C LYS A 979 10.34 4.02 61.82
N TYR A 980 9.33 3.17 61.75
CA TYR A 980 9.29 1.69 61.89
C TYR A 980 7.78 1.37 61.85
N GLY A 981 7.18 0.64 60.90
CA GLY A 981 7.60 -0.62 60.30
C GLY A 981 6.75 -1.73 60.91
N ASN A 982 5.70 -2.20 60.20
CA ASN A 982 5.20 -3.60 60.13
C ASN A 982 3.87 -3.62 59.36
N LYS A 983 3.75 -4.31 58.21
CA LYS A 983 3.79 -5.76 57.91
C LYS A 983 2.45 -6.47 58.17
N ARG A 984 1.91 -6.99 57.04
CA ARG A 984 1.05 -8.20 56.86
C ARG A 984 -0.40 -8.08 57.36
N GLY A 985 -1.43 -8.57 56.67
CA GLY A 985 -1.54 -9.34 55.42
C GLY A 985 -2.90 -10.05 55.34
N GLN A 986 -3.19 -10.63 54.16
CA GLN A 986 -4.33 -11.48 53.77
C GLN A 986 -5.61 -10.73 53.37
N GLN A 987 -6.20 -10.90 52.18
CA GLN A 987 -6.44 -12.15 51.46
C GLN A 987 -5.91 -12.21 50.02
N ARG A 988 -5.70 -13.47 49.60
CA ARG A 988 -5.24 -13.94 48.31
C ARG A 988 -6.39 -14.24 47.36
N GLY A 989 -6.08 -14.09 46.07
CA GLY A 989 -6.70 -14.71 44.89
C GLY A 989 -6.40 -13.79 43.70
N GLY A 990 -5.22 -13.81 43.06
CA GLY A 990 -4.65 -14.89 42.23
C GLY A 990 -5.06 -14.62 40.77
N ARG A 991 -4.23 -14.49 39.72
CA ARG A 991 -2.79 -14.61 39.42
C ARG A 991 -2.57 -13.66 38.20
N ARG A 992 -1.54 -12.80 38.16
CA ARG A 992 -0.21 -13.03 37.54
C ARG A 992 -0.29 -13.81 36.21
N GLY A 993 0.18 -13.34 35.06
CA GLY A 993 1.13 -12.27 34.76
C GLY A 993 2.34 -12.81 34.01
N GLY A 994 2.97 -11.96 33.19
CA GLY A 994 4.32 -12.13 32.67
C GLY A 994 4.47 -11.55 31.26
N GLN A 995 5.52 -10.83 30.89
CA GLN A 995 6.65 -10.28 31.62
C GLN A 995 7.37 -9.30 30.67
N ARG A 996 7.71 -8.11 31.20
CA ARG A 996 8.99 -7.37 31.08
C ARG A 996 9.64 -7.27 29.69
N GLY A 997 9.83 -6.06 29.17
CA GLY A 997 10.86 -5.10 29.62
C GLY A 997 11.75 -4.81 28.40
N ARG A 998 12.53 -3.75 28.21
CA ARG A 998 13.07 -2.58 28.92
C ARG A 998 13.25 -1.54 27.75
N GLY A 999 13.31 -0.22 27.92
CA GLY A 999 14.05 0.54 28.90
C GLY A 999 14.41 1.91 28.31
N GLY A 1000 14.35 2.94 29.16
CA GLY A 1000 15.41 3.95 29.26
C GLY A 1000 15.37 5.18 28.33
N PRO A 1001 16.04 6.28 28.73
CA PRO A 1001 15.38 7.59 28.78
C PRO A 1001 16.06 8.71 28.00
N ARG A 1002 15.27 9.75 27.74
CA ARG A 1002 15.67 11.06 27.21
C ARG A 1002 16.62 11.80 28.15
N GLY A 1003 17.83 12.11 27.68
CA GLY A 1003 18.74 13.08 28.28
C GLY A 1003 18.63 14.45 27.59
N ARG A 1004 18.40 15.51 28.37
CA ARG A 1004 18.61 16.91 28.00
C ARG A 1004 20.04 17.30 28.38
N GLY A 1005 20.75 18.01 27.49
CA GLY A 1005 22.06 18.61 27.80
C GLY A 1005 22.35 19.81 26.90
N ARG A 1006 22.70 20.93 27.52
CA ARG A 1006 22.91 22.27 26.97
C ARG A 1006 24.23 22.43 26.19
N GLY A 1007 24.18 23.28 25.16
CA GLY A 1007 25.09 24.40 24.86
C GLY A 1007 26.60 24.29 25.05
N GLY A 1008 27.34 24.60 23.98
CA GLY A 1008 28.75 25.01 24.05
C GLY A 1008 29.27 25.46 22.67
N ARG A 1009 29.56 26.76 22.52
CA ARG A 1009 30.32 27.33 21.40
C ARG A 1009 31.79 26.92 21.53
N GLY A 1010 32.46 26.60 20.43
CA GLY A 1010 33.92 26.45 20.37
C GLY A 1010 34.41 26.34 18.93
N ARG A 1011 35.21 27.32 18.49
CA ARG A 1011 35.91 27.39 17.21
C ARG A 1011 37.00 26.30 17.11
N GLY A 1012 37.34 25.90 15.88
CA GLY A 1012 38.74 25.64 15.53
C GLY A 1012 39.07 24.37 14.74
N GLN A 1013 39.37 24.58 13.45
CA GLN A 1013 40.49 24.00 12.67
C GLN A 1013 40.59 22.49 12.34
N LYS A 1014 40.58 22.24 11.01
CA LYS A 1014 41.59 21.52 10.18
C LYS A 1014 42.02 20.10 10.58
N ARG A 1015 41.75 19.11 9.70
CA ARG A 1015 42.67 18.42 8.74
C ARG A 1015 42.26 16.97 8.45
N GLY A 1016 42.39 16.58 7.18
CA GLY A 1016 42.93 15.28 6.75
C GLY A 1016 41.93 14.14 6.54
N GLY A 1017 41.93 13.56 5.34
CA GLY A 1017 41.24 12.32 4.96
C GLY A 1017 41.99 11.06 5.42
N PRO A 1018 42.08 9.96 4.64
CA PRO A 1018 41.66 9.76 3.24
C PRO A 1018 40.19 9.38 3.04
#